data_AF-I8TY40-F1
#
_entry.id   AF-I8TY40-F1
#
_cell.length_a   1.000
_cell.length_b   1.000
_cell.length_c   1.000
_cell.angle_alpha   90.00
_cell.angle_beta   90.00
_cell.angle_gamma   90.00
#
_symmetry.space_group_name_H-M   'P 1'
#
loop_
_entity.id
_entity.type
_entity.pdbx_description
1 polymer ?
#
loop_
_entity_poly.entity_id
_entity_poly.type
_entity_poly.pdbx_seq_one_letter_code
_entity_poly.pdbx_strand_id
1 'polypeptide(L)'
;MVTDNQPSPPQSRLTTILVNNLHCPSCVTNVEETLSALTPSPFSISTSILSHEIKVVHPITLSSSRIVRALEEVAFEIDSVIAHDSDESDIEAQQPRTHRPASGKHDVHSQSKIHIQKCNECATQLASSTSNSSDDEGAMKEITATAASVSSAENSLTSVMDDRLTGSRTRITLSISGMSCSSCVGKITGALQNRPWILSADVNLLTSSAVIMLMDNSHIDEVLEIIRSSGYTVELIDTEELQPQKTSKSSGMADAWRASYVIGGMTCSSCVGKVTDTLNHLDWITKVDVSLVSGSATVEFQGKAHLDEIAGIIKGLGYTATLSDLESRAPAEQRSSKRSVMIQVDGMHCAHCPQRILDALDVYSDRLDVTEPPSKAQHRLTVNYLPDAPNFTIRHIIRTIADVDKSFTVSIYHPPSLEERSQAMHRRHQWQIARRLALSVLVAIPTFIIGIVYMSLVSKDNPGREYLEEPMWAGQVSRIEWALFILATPVYFFAADLFHRRMITELRALWRPGSKTPILRRLYRFGSMDMLMSLGTSIAYFSSIAILAIDATEPRNGHKASSAGTFFDSVVFLTMFLLIGRLLEAYSKAKAGDAVGLLGKLRPKEAILVERNGEGSTTSRAVPADQLEFGDVVRVANGASPPYDGTVVEGESQFDESSLTGESRPVTKSIGDDVFSGTINQARPVSVRITGLSGNSMLDQIIGAVREGQIRRAPIERTADQITGVFVPIITLIAILDWIIWLALGLSGRLPESWMNGNPGGWEFWSLQFAISVFVVACPCGIGLAAPTALFVGGGLAAQNGILVKGGGEAFQEASQLDCIVFDKTGTITEGGEPAITDHEIANSEDVDKVWGAVLDLEKNSSHPIAKAMVSFANSQQPPALKATTVDEIPGKGMKGSFFPQGQDGPALEVIIGNEALIKDHKVAISPTNDEMLTTWKRQAKSVVLVGTRICSTPGPTEHIPWKLSLMLAVSDPIRREAKGTLQALRNRGVAVWMLSGDNPTTAHAVGEMVGIPPDNIIAGVLPEQKAEKVQYLQKTLQKPPRSSWFRRGKEPQSGRAIVAMVGDGINDSPALTVADVGIAIGSGSDIAISSAEFVLVSSGLTSLLTLIDLSRLVFRRIKFNFGWALVYNCVAVPVAAGVFYPIVSNGTHVRLDPIWASLAMALSSVSVICSSLLMRTRLPLVGFRAKK
;
A
#
# COMPACT_ATOMS: atom_id res chain seq x y z
N MET A 1 61.58 32.92 -21.81
CA MET A 1 61.87 31.69 -22.57
C MET A 1 62.01 30.55 -21.59
N VAL A 2 60.96 29.75 -21.40
CA VAL A 2 60.90 28.28 -21.44
C VAL A 2 59.41 27.97 -21.49
N THR A 3 58.99 27.30 -22.55
CA THR A 3 57.64 26.81 -22.83
C THR A 3 57.43 25.49 -22.11
N ASP A 4 56.43 25.39 -21.24
CA ASP A 4 55.92 24.08 -20.78
C ASP A 4 54.61 23.77 -21.52
N ASN A 5 54.72 22.79 -22.42
CA ASN A 5 53.63 22.19 -23.18
C ASN A 5 52.87 21.23 -22.26
N GLN A 6 51.69 21.61 -21.76
CA GLN A 6 50.71 20.64 -21.26
C GLN A 6 49.85 20.13 -22.44
N PRO A 7 49.71 18.80 -22.64
CA PRO A 7 48.82 18.27 -23.65
C PRO A 7 47.35 18.49 -23.25
N SER A 8 46.55 19.00 -24.18
CA SER A 8 45.09 19.08 -24.09
C SER A 8 44.48 17.69 -23.80
N PRO A 9 43.39 17.58 -23.01
CA PRO A 9 42.74 16.30 -22.76
C PRO A 9 42.21 15.69 -24.07
N PRO A 10 42.31 14.36 -24.26
CA PRO A 10 41.82 13.72 -25.47
C PRO A 10 40.29 13.84 -25.54
N GLN A 11 39.77 14.33 -26.66
CA GLN A 11 38.32 14.39 -26.90
C GLN A 11 37.74 12.96 -26.84
N SER A 12 36.68 12.76 -26.05
CA SER A 12 36.05 11.46 -25.80
C SER A 12 34.58 11.47 -26.20
N ARG A 13 34.07 10.32 -26.62
CA ARG A 13 32.69 10.11 -27.05
C ARG A 13 32.06 8.98 -26.25
N LEU A 14 30.81 9.16 -25.81
CA LEU A 14 30.03 8.11 -25.15
C LEU A 14 29.11 7.45 -26.18
N THR A 15 29.29 6.15 -26.41
CA THR A 15 28.38 5.34 -27.23
C THR A 15 27.65 4.33 -26.35
N THR A 16 26.32 4.41 -26.34
CA THR A 16 25.41 3.48 -25.69
C THR A 16 24.85 2.49 -26.71
N ILE A 17 24.92 1.20 -26.43
CA ILE A 17 24.49 0.10 -27.31
C ILE A 17 23.51 -0.79 -26.54
N LEU A 18 22.33 -1.04 -27.10
CA LEU A 18 21.35 -1.98 -26.54
C LEU A 18 21.57 -3.37 -27.16
N VAL A 19 21.67 -4.42 -26.33
CA VAL A 19 22.01 -5.79 -26.74
C VAL A 19 21.04 -6.82 -26.14
N ASN A 20 20.26 -7.48 -27.00
CA ASN A 20 19.14 -8.33 -26.59
C ASN A 20 19.56 -9.64 -25.88
N ASN A 21 20.74 -10.17 -26.19
CA ASN A 21 21.23 -11.46 -25.69
C ASN A 21 22.30 -11.35 -24.59
N LEU A 22 22.40 -10.21 -23.90
CA LEU A 22 23.23 -10.03 -22.70
C LEU A 22 22.49 -10.55 -21.45
N HIS A 23 22.89 -11.68 -20.87
CA HIS A 23 22.10 -12.33 -19.81
C HIS A 23 22.87 -13.05 -18.69
N CYS A 24 24.21 -13.13 -18.76
CA CYS A 24 25.03 -13.73 -17.69
C CYS A 24 26.37 -12.98 -17.50
N PRO A 25 27.04 -13.16 -16.34
CA PRO A 25 28.34 -12.53 -16.06
C PRO A 25 29.42 -12.88 -17.09
N SER A 26 29.43 -14.11 -17.61
CA SER A 26 30.38 -14.48 -18.66
C SER A 26 30.15 -13.74 -19.99
N CYS A 27 28.92 -13.30 -20.31
CA CYS A 27 28.68 -12.40 -21.43
C CYS A 27 29.31 -11.02 -21.20
N VAL A 28 29.26 -10.51 -19.97
CA VAL A 28 29.86 -9.22 -19.59
C VAL A 28 31.38 -9.27 -19.76
N THR A 29 32.03 -10.31 -19.25
CA THR A 29 33.47 -10.51 -19.41
C THR A 29 33.87 -10.60 -20.88
N ASN A 30 33.08 -11.29 -21.70
CA ASN A 30 33.34 -11.43 -23.14
C ASN A 30 33.18 -10.11 -23.90
N VAL A 31 32.21 -9.27 -23.51
CA VAL A 31 32.07 -7.89 -24.03
C VAL A 31 33.29 -7.05 -23.66
N GLU A 32 33.72 -7.09 -22.40
CA GLU A 32 34.86 -6.32 -21.92
C GLU A 32 36.17 -6.75 -22.60
N GLU A 33 36.41 -8.05 -22.76
CA GLU A 33 37.57 -8.60 -23.45
C GLU A 33 37.59 -8.22 -24.94
N THR A 34 36.44 -8.34 -25.62
CA THR A 34 36.30 -8.02 -27.04
C THR A 34 36.53 -6.54 -27.32
N LEU A 35 35.95 -5.67 -26.49
CA LEU A 35 36.04 -4.23 -26.68
C LEU A 35 37.39 -3.65 -26.21
N SER A 36 38.01 -4.24 -25.18
CA SER A 36 39.35 -3.85 -24.74
C SER A 36 40.45 -4.23 -25.75
N ALA A 37 40.21 -5.25 -26.59
CA ALA A 37 41.11 -5.64 -27.68
C ALA A 37 41.10 -4.68 -28.90
N LEU A 38 40.21 -3.68 -28.94
CA LEU A 38 40.14 -2.71 -30.03
C LEU A 38 41.31 -1.73 -29.99
N THR A 39 41.77 -1.29 -31.17
CA THR A 39 42.82 -0.28 -31.32
C THR A 39 42.30 0.94 -32.10
N PRO A 40 42.29 2.14 -31.49
CA PRO A 40 42.63 2.46 -30.09
C PRO A 40 41.60 1.91 -29.09
N SER A 41 42.05 1.59 -27.87
CA SER A 41 41.19 0.98 -26.85
C SER A 41 40.21 2.01 -26.26
N PRO A 42 38.99 1.59 -25.89
CA PRO A 42 38.07 2.44 -25.16
C PRO A 42 38.63 2.81 -23.77
N PHE A 43 38.25 3.97 -23.26
CA PHE A 43 38.65 4.47 -21.93
C PHE A 43 37.91 3.76 -20.80
N SER A 44 36.61 3.51 -20.99
CA SER A 44 35.81 2.72 -20.06
C SER A 44 34.68 2.00 -20.79
N ILE A 45 34.36 0.81 -20.29
CA ILE A 45 33.25 -0.02 -20.75
C ILE A 45 32.40 -0.30 -19.51
N SER A 46 31.11 0.02 -19.53
CA SER A 46 30.17 -0.40 -18.50
C SER A 46 29.03 -1.17 -19.14
N THR A 47 28.75 -2.34 -18.58
CA THR A 47 27.73 -3.26 -19.09
C THR A 47 26.68 -3.51 -18.02
N SER A 48 25.41 -3.52 -18.40
CA SER A 48 24.29 -3.77 -17.50
C SER A 48 23.44 -4.90 -18.05
N ILE A 49 23.47 -6.05 -17.37
CA ILE A 49 22.65 -7.21 -17.70
C ILE A 49 21.16 -6.87 -17.53
N LEU A 50 20.81 -6.11 -16.49
CA LEU A 50 19.41 -5.76 -16.17
C LEU A 50 18.76 -4.85 -17.22
N SER A 51 19.52 -3.91 -17.78
CA SER A 51 19.02 -2.98 -18.81
C SER A 51 19.42 -3.37 -20.23
N HIS A 52 20.09 -4.52 -20.42
CA HIS A 52 20.59 -4.97 -21.71
C HIS A 52 21.43 -3.90 -22.44
N GLU A 53 22.23 -3.13 -21.70
CA GLU A 53 22.89 -1.91 -22.19
C GLU A 53 24.41 -1.99 -22.01
N ILE A 54 25.16 -1.61 -23.04
CA ILE A 54 26.63 -1.47 -23.05
C ILE A 54 26.97 -0.01 -23.33
N LYS A 55 27.62 0.66 -22.38
CA LYS A 55 28.12 2.03 -22.53
C LYS A 55 29.63 2.00 -22.69
N VAL A 56 30.11 2.64 -23.75
CA VAL A 56 31.53 2.68 -24.10
C VAL A 56 31.96 4.13 -24.21
N VAL A 57 32.87 4.56 -23.34
CA VAL A 57 33.58 5.83 -23.48
C VAL A 57 34.84 5.58 -24.29
N HIS A 58 34.98 6.17 -25.46
CA HIS A 58 36.09 5.91 -26.37
C HIS A 58 36.61 7.19 -27.04
N PRO A 59 37.86 7.20 -27.53
CA PRO A 59 38.38 8.34 -28.29
C PRO A 59 37.57 8.54 -29.58
N ILE A 60 37.46 9.78 -30.05
CA ILE A 60 36.74 10.13 -31.30
C ILE A 60 37.30 9.37 -32.51
N THR A 61 38.58 8.99 -32.48
CA THR A 61 39.24 8.18 -33.52
C THR A 61 38.71 6.75 -33.60
N LEU A 62 38.08 6.22 -32.55
CA LEU A 62 37.37 4.94 -32.59
C LEU A 62 35.93 5.17 -33.03
N SER A 63 35.57 4.77 -34.25
CA SER A 63 34.19 4.91 -34.73
C SER A 63 33.24 3.95 -34.00
N SER A 64 32.03 4.42 -33.66
CA SER A 64 30.96 3.58 -33.09
C SER A 64 30.65 2.34 -33.93
N SER A 65 30.76 2.44 -35.27
CA SER A 65 30.58 1.29 -36.18
C SER A 65 31.58 0.13 -35.97
N ARG A 66 32.81 0.42 -35.52
CA ARG A 66 33.82 -0.63 -35.21
C ARG A 66 33.50 -1.35 -33.90
N ILE A 67 32.95 -0.62 -32.92
CA ILE A 67 32.49 -1.18 -31.64
C ILE A 67 31.32 -2.15 -31.87
N VAL A 68 30.33 -1.71 -32.67
CA VAL A 68 29.18 -2.52 -33.08
C VAL A 68 29.62 -3.80 -33.78
N ARG A 69 30.51 -3.68 -34.78
CA ARG A 69 31.01 -4.84 -35.53
C ARG A 69 31.75 -5.85 -34.65
N ALA A 70 32.56 -5.39 -33.69
CA ALA A 70 33.28 -6.26 -32.79
C ALA A 70 32.32 -7.09 -31.90
N LEU A 71 31.23 -6.48 -31.45
CA LEU A 71 30.18 -7.17 -30.68
C LEU A 71 29.39 -8.17 -31.55
N GLU A 72 29.06 -7.82 -32.80
CA GLU A 72 28.41 -8.74 -33.75
C GLU A 72 29.28 -9.97 -34.07
N GLU A 73 30.61 -9.81 -34.18
CA GLU A 73 31.55 -10.92 -34.44
C GLU A 73 31.58 -11.97 -33.30
N VAL A 74 31.20 -11.55 -32.09
CA VAL A 74 31.03 -12.40 -30.90
C VAL A 74 29.57 -12.84 -30.71
N ALA A 75 28.73 -12.62 -31.72
CA ALA A 75 27.33 -13.00 -31.79
C ALA A 75 26.43 -12.29 -30.76
N PHE A 76 26.72 -11.03 -30.41
CA PHE A 76 25.80 -10.17 -29.68
C PHE A 76 24.78 -9.52 -30.63
N GLU A 77 23.50 -9.55 -30.25
CA GLU A 77 22.38 -9.02 -31.03
C GLU A 77 22.13 -7.55 -30.66
N ILE A 78 22.53 -6.63 -31.54
CA ILE A 78 22.44 -5.18 -31.29
C ILE A 78 21.11 -4.64 -31.78
N ASP A 79 20.34 -4.03 -30.88
CA ASP A 79 19.00 -3.48 -31.16
C ASP A 79 19.03 -1.99 -31.50
N SER A 80 19.83 -1.20 -30.79
CA SER A 80 20.01 0.24 -31.05
C SER A 80 21.35 0.78 -30.57
N VAL A 81 21.82 1.87 -31.19
CA VAL A 81 23.09 2.54 -30.86
C VAL A 81 22.84 4.04 -30.77
N ILE A 82 23.22 4.66 -29.64
CA ILE A 82 23.09 6.09 -29.36
C ILE A 82 24.47 6.63 -29.04
N ALA A 83 24.98 7.61 -29.80
CA ALA A 83 26.26 8.25 -29.52
C ALA A 83 26.03 9.70 -29.06
N HIS A 84 26.59 10.08 -27.93
CA HIS A 84 26.56 11.42 -27.36
C HIS A 84 27.91 12.11 -27.57
N ASP A 85 27.91 13.27 -28.24
CA ASP A 85 29.08 14.17 -28.35
C ASP A 85 29.02 15.21 -27.22
N SER A 86 30.17 15.52 -26.61
CA SER A 86 30.27 16.38 -25.42
C SER A 86 30.33 17.89 -25.71
N ASP A 87 30.28 18.30 -26.98
CA ASP A 87 30.31 19.73 -27.36
C ASP A 87 28.93 20.20 -27.85
N GLU A 88 28.30 21.09 -27.07
CA GLU A 88 27.14 21.90 -27.47
C GLU A 88 27.56 22.93 -28.52
N SER A 89 27.67 22.53 -29.79
CA SER A 89 27.47 23.42 -30.94
C SER A 89 27.41 22.57 -32.22
N ASP A 90 26.47 22.92 -33.10
CA ASP A 90 26.20 22.30 -34.41
C ASP A 90 25.31 21.05 -34.42
N ILE A 91 24.00 21.28 -34.20
CA ILE A 91 22.95 20.37 -34.67
C ILE A 91 22.75 20.61 -36.18
N GLU A 92 23.64 20.04 -37.00
CA GLU A 92 23.31 19.72 -38.38
C GLU A 92 22.59 18.36 -38.41
N ALA A 93 21.39 18.37 -38.97
CA ALA A 93 20.50 17.22 -39.08
C ALA A 93 21.15 16.09 -39.90
N GLN A 94 21.73 15.09 -39.20
CA GLN A 94 21.96 13.77 -39.79
C GLN A 94 20.84 12.83 -39.36
N GLN A 95 19.97 12.52 -40.32
CA GLN A 95 18.95 11.48 -40.23
C GLN A 95 19.56 10.17 -39.72
N PRO A 96 18.84 9.38 -38.91
CA PRO A 96 19.28 8.03 -38.57
C PRO A 96 19.34 7.22 -39.87
N ARG A 97 20.55 6.98 -40.36
CA ARG A 97 20.78 5.97 -41.40
C ARG A 97 20.46 4.62 -40.78
N THR A 98 19.27 4.12 -41.11
CA THR A 98 18.95 2.71 -40.98
C THR A 98 20.01 1.94 -41.76
N HIS A 99 20.86 1.19 -41.05
CA HIS A 99 21.56 0.09 -41.69
C HIS A 99 20.46 -0.85 -42.21
N ARG A 100 20.23 -0.83 -43.52
CA ARG A 100 19.51 -1.93 -44.18
C ARG A 100 20.28 -3.21 -43.81
N PRO A 101 19.63 -4.22 -43.22
CA PRO A 101 20.27 -5.53 -43.14
C PRO A 101 20.57 -5.93 -44.58
N ALA A 102 21.85 -6.22 -44.85
CA ALA A 102 22.24 -6.80 -46.12
C ALA A 102 21.34 -8.01 -46.38
N SER A 103 20.85 -8.14 -47.61
CA SER A 103 19.95 -9.21 -48.03
C SER A 103 20.64 -10.56 -47.90
N GLY A 104 20.52 -11.16 -46.73
CA GLY A 104 20.87 -12.53 -46.42
C GLY A 104 20.01 -12.90 -45.23
N LYS A 105 19.10 -13.84 -45.40
CA LYS A 105 18.32 -14.42 -44.29
C LYS A 105 19.32 -15.09 -43.33
N HIS A 106 19.86 -14.35 -42.38
CA HIS A 106 20.56 -14.91 -41.24
C HIS A 106 19.51 -15.28 -40.21
N ASP A 107 19.37 -16.58 -39.99
CA ASP A 107 18.42 -17.21 -39.10
C ASP A 107 18.69 -16.76 -37.66
N VAL A 108 17.75 -16.07 -37.01
CA VAL A 108 17.89 -15.56 -35.62
C VAL A 108 18.19 -16.72 -34.65
N HIS A 109 17.71 -17.93 -34.96
CA HIS A 109 18.05 -19.14 -34.22
C HIS A 109 19.53 -19.59 -34.34
N SER A 110 20.28 -19.11 -35.32
CA SER A 110 21.69 -19.47 -35.53
C SER A 110 22.66 -18.68 -34.65
N GLN A 111 22.40 -17.39 -34.42
CA GLN A 111 23.27 -16.53 -33.60
C GLN A 111 23.16 -16.87 -32.11
N SER A 112 21.94 -17.15 -31.61
CA SER A 112 21.73 -17.65 -30.25
C SER A 112 22.50 -18.96 -29.98
N LYS A 113 22.54 -19.89 -30.96
CA LYS A 113 23.33 -21.14 -30.84
C LYS A 113 24.84 -20.90 -30.83
N ILE A 114 25.33 -19.98 -31.68
CA ILE A 114 26.76 -19.62 -31.73
C ILE A 114 27.17 -18.93 -30.42
N HIS A 115 26.32 -18.04 -29.89
CA HIS A 115 26.52 -17.40 -28.60
C HIS A 115 26.62 -18.42 -27.46
N ILE A 116 25.68 -19.39 -27.41
CA ILE A 116 25.70 -20.47 -26.40
C ILE A 116 26.97 -21.33 -26.51
N GLN A 117 27.49 -21.57 -27.72
CA GLN A 117 28.75 -22.32 -27.91
C GLN A 117 30.01 -21.55 -27.48
N LYS A 118 29.98 -20.21 -27.56
CA LYS A 118 31.12 -19.35 -27.22
C LYS A 118 31.10 -18.84 -25.78
N CYS A 119 30.00 -19.05 -25.06
CA CYS A 119 29.84 -18.65 -23.67
C CYS A 119 29.88 -19.87 -22.73
N ASN A 120 30.86 -19.92 -21.84
CA ASN A 120 31.10 -21.09 -20.97
C ASN A 120 29.93 -21.40 -20.02
N GLU A 121 29.28 -20.40 -19.41
CA GLU A 121 28.11 -20.64 -18.53
C GLU A 121 26.87 -21.07 -19.32
N CYS A 122 26.63 -20.47 -20.49
CA CYS A 122 25.50 -20.86 -21.35
C CYS A 122 25.68 -22.28 -21.90
N ALA A 123 26.90 -22.66 -22.29
CA ALA A 123 27.22 -24.01 -22.75
C ALA A 123 27.01 -25.05 -21.65
N THR A 124 27.44 -24.74 -20.42
CA THR A 124 27.29 -25.64 -19.26
C THR A 124 25.84 -25.78 -18.78
N GLN A 125 25.03 -24.72 -18.87
CA GLN A 125 23.57 -24.79 -18.63
C GLN A 125 22.82 -25.60 -19.70
N LEU A 126 23.29 -25.58 -20.97
CA LEU A 126 22.71 -26.41 -22.02
C LEU A 126 23.11 -27.89 -21.85
N ALA A 127 24.33 -28.16 -21.38
CA ALA A 127 24.81 -29.52 -21.06
C ALA A 127 24.13 -30.11 -19.82
N SER A 128 23.83 -29.29 -18.80
CA SER A 128 23.09 -29.74 -17.60
C SER A 128 21.59 -29.96 -17.87
N SER A 129 21.02 -29.30 -18.88
CA SER A 129 19.63 -29.52 -19.31
C SER A 129 19.46 -30.71 -20.25
N THR A 130 20.53 -31.19 -20.90
CA THR A 130 20.48 -32.39 -21.78
C THR A 130 20.88 -33.70 -21.09
N SER A 131 21.41 -33.66 -19.87
CA SER A 131 21.84 -34.85 -19.11
C SER A 131 20.79 -35.47 -18.18
N ASN A 132 19.57 -34.91 -18.10
CA ASN A 132 18.49 -35.46 -17.25
C ASN A 132 17.46 -36.32 -18.00
N SER A 133 17.82 -36.91 -19.15
CA SER A 133 16.95 -37.85 -19.87
C SER A 133 17.73 -39.01 -20.50
N SER A 134 18.19 -39.97 -19.69
CA SER A 134 18.16 -41.43 -19.98
C SER A 134 18.95 -42.22 -18.93
N ASP A 135 18.20 -43.08 -18.23
CA ASP A 135 18.50 -44.40 -17.66
C ASP A 135 19.74 -44.74 -16.81
N ASP A 136 19.43 -45.58 -15.82
CA ASP A 136 20.16 -46.12 -14.67
C ASP A 136 21.33 -47.07 -15.01
N GLU A 137 22.30 -47.14 -14.08
CA GLU A 137 23.09 -48.31 -13.63
C GLU A 137 24.60 -48.03 -13.42
N GLY A 138 25.08 -48.32 -12.20
CA GLY A 138 26.39 -48.96 -12.00
C GLY A 138 27.54 -48.16 -11.36
N ALA A 139 27.82 -48.54 -10.11
CA ALA A 139 29.15 -48.75 -9.53
C ALA A 139 30.09 -47.57 -9.14
N MET A 140 30.36 -47.57 -7.85
CA MET A 140 31.49 -47.03 -7.08
C MET A 140 32.88 -47.32 -7.68
N LYS A 141 33.76 -46.30 -7.80
CA LYS A 141 35.21 -46.37 -7.47
C LYS A 141 35.99 -45.05 -7.62
N GLU A 142 36.98 -44.93 -6.75
CA GLU A 142 37.99 -43.88 -6.53
C GLU A 142 38.91 -43.57 -7.72
N ILE A 143 39.57 -42.40 -7.67
CA ILE A 143 41.04 -42.14 -7.79
C ILE A 143 41.23 -40.63 -8.09
N THR A 144 41.51 -39.78 -7.10
CA THR A 144 42.83 -39.27 -6.66
C THR A 144 43.67 -38.48 -7.69
N ALA A 145 43.99 -37.25 -7.26
CA ALA A 145 45.26 -36.51 -7.38
C ALA A 145 45.75 -36.01 -8.76
N THR A 146 45.82 -34.67 -8.90
CA THR A 146 47.13 -33.99 -8.95
C THR A 146 47.00 -32.50 -8.66
N ALA A 147 47.78 -32.05 -7.68
CA ALA A 147 48.03 -30.65 -7.35
C ALA A 147 49.34 -30.19 -8.01
N ALA A 148 49.38 -28.93 -8.47
CA ALA A 148 50.56 -28.04 -8.55
C ALA A 148 50.09 -26.71 -9.20
N SER A 149 49.74 -25.68 -8.43
CA SER A 149 50.61 -24.58 -7.96
C SER A 149 51.05 -23.59 -9.04
N VAL A 150 50.60 -22.32 -8.98
CA VAL A 150 51.44 -21.09 -9.01
C VAL A 150 50.63 -19.88 -8.50
N SER A 151 51.08 -19.35 -7.36
CA SER A 151 51.09 -18.00 -6.76
C SER A 151 50.07 -16.90 -7.14
N SER A 152 49.35 -16.44 -6.10
CA SER A 152 49.19 -15.06 -5.62
C SER A 152 49.45 -13.87 -6.56
N ALA A 153 48.39 -13.12 -6.86
CA ALA A 153 48.43 -11.66 -6.94
C ALA A 153 47.09 -11.11 -6.42
N GLU A 154 47.18 -10.24 -5.42
CA GLU A 154 46.09 -9.48 -4.83
C GLU A 154 45.44 -8.56 -5.87
N ASN A 155 44.10 -8.51 -5.89
CA ASN A 155 43.39 -7.25 -6.06
C ASN A 155 41.95 -7.36 -5.55
N SER A 156 41.60 -6.34 -4.78
CA SER A 156 40.36 -6.10 -4.06
C SER A 156 39.10 -6.28 -4.91
N LEU A 157 38.12 -6.99 -4.35
CA LEU A 157 36.72 -6.93 -4.73
C LEU A 157 36.17 -5.51 -4.50
N THR A 158 36.09 -4.70 -5.56
CA THR A 158 35.20 -3.53 -5.57
C THR A 158 33.79 -4.01 -5.89
N SER A 159 32.97 -4.13 -4.84
CA SER A 159 31.52 -4.13 -4.93
C SER A 159 31.08 -2.85 -5.63
N VAL A 160 30.70 -2.95 -6.90
CA VAL A 160 29.99 -1.88 -7.60
C VAL A 160 28.57 -1.86 -7.04
N MET A 161 28.35 -1.02 -6.02
CA MET A 161 27.02 -0.55 -5.66
C MET A 161 26.46 0.22 -6.86
N ASP A 162 25.24 -0.12 -7.26
CA ASP A 162 24.48 0.60 -8.27
C ASP A 162 24.24 2.04 -7.79
N ASP A 163 24.83 3.03 -8.47
CA ASP A 163 24.90 4.44 -8.08
C ASP A 163 23.55 5.19 -8.21
N ARG A 164 22.43 4.45 -8.25
CA ARG A 164 21.05 4.97 -8.34
C ARG A 164 20.34 5.09 -6.98
N LEU A 165 20.98 4.69 -5.88
CA LEU A 165 20.36 4.63 -4.54
C LEU A 165 20.77 5.77 -3.57
N THR A 166 21.52 6.78 -4.02
CA THR A 166 22.15 7.79 -3.14
C THR A 166 21.59 9.22 -3.21
N GLY A 167 20.53 9.49 -3.99
CA GLY A 167 19.90 10.82 -4.07
C GLY A 167 18.83 11.09 -3.00
N SER A 168 18.72 12.33 -2.51
CA SER A 168 17.64 12.78 -1.61
C SER A 168 16.31 12.71 -2.34
N ARG A 169 15.32 11.98 -1.81
CA ARG A 169 14.00 11.87 -2.44
C ARG A 169 13.07 12.90 -1.84
N THR A 170 12.22 13.51 -2.64
CA THR A 170 11.16 14.37 -2.11
C THR A 170 9.81 13.74 -2.34
N ARG A 171 9.03 13.63 -1.28
CA ARG A 171 7.60 13.36 -1.36
C ARG A 171 6.84 14.67 -1.30
N ILE A 172 6.09 14.98 -2.35
CA ILE A 172 5.16 16.12 -2.34
C ILE A 172 3.72 15.63 -2.31
N THR A 173 2.90 16.33 -1.53
CA THR A 173 1.46 16.12 -1.46
C THR A 173 0.75 17.35 -2.01
N LEU A 174 -0.12 17.15 -2.99
CA LEU A 174 -0.81 18.19 -3.75
C LEU A 174 -2.33 18.08 -3.58
N SER A 175 -3.02 19.20 -3.50
CA SER A 175 -4.49 19.30 -3.62
C SER A 175 -4.82 19.66 -5.04
N ILE A 176 -5.62 18.86 -5.73
CA ILE A 176 -6.00 19.06 -7.13
C ILE A 176 -7.51 19.24 -7.23
N SER A 177 -7.92 20.46 -7.59
CA SER A 177 -9.31 20.80 -7.85
C SER A 177 -9.67 20.74 -9.34
N GLY A 178 -10.90 20.32 -9.63
CA GLY A 178 -11.45 20.13 -10.99
C GLY A 178 -11.47 18.68 -11.48
N MET A 179 -10.92 17.73 -10.71
CA MET A 179 -11.07 16.31 -11.01
C MET A 179 -12.50 15.84 -10.77
N SER A 180 -13.06 15.06 -11.69
CA SER A 180 -14.48 14.64 -11.63
C SER A 180 -14.71 13.17 -11.99
N CYS A 181 -13.74 12.55 -12.65
CA CYS A 181 -13.82 11.15 -13.07
C CYS A 181 -12.42 10.52 -13.11
N SER A 182 -12.41 9.21 -13.28
CA SER A 182 -11.23 8.36 -13.35
C SER A 182 -10.31 8.74 -14.53
N SER A 183 -10.88 9.21 -15.66
CA SER A 183 -10.11 9.71 -16.80
C SER A 183 -9.33 11.00 -16.51
N CYS A 184 -9.84 11.90 -15.65
CA CYS A 184 -9.07 13.07 -15.20
C CYS A 184 -7.78 12.65 -14.50
N VAL A 185 -7.88 11.61 -13.68
CA VAL A 185 -6.73 11.07 -12.97
C VAL A 185 -5.76 10.39 -13.94
N GLY A 186 -6.24 9.54 -14.85
CA GLY A 186 -5.39 8.92 -15.86
C GLY A 186 -4.64 9.94 -16.73
N LYS A 187 -5.25 11.10 -17.02
CA LYS A 187 -4.59 12.22 -17.71
C LYS A 187 -3.45 12.82 -16.88
N ILE A 188 -3.69 13.13 -15.61
CA ILE A 188 -2.68 13.70 -14.71
C ILE A 188 -1.55 12.71 -14.48
N THR A 189 -1.86 11.46 -14.11
CA THR A 189 -0.88 10.39 -13.89
C THR A 189 -0.04 10.15 -15.15
N GLY A 190 -0.67 10.07 -16.33
CA GLY A 190 0.07 9.93 -17.59
C GLY A 190 0.93 11.14 -17.93
N ALA A 191 0.50 12.37 -17.61
CA ALA A 191 1.31 13.57 -17.82
C ALA A 191 2.55 13.60 -16.93
N LEU A 192 2.43 13.11 -15.69
CA LEU A 192 3.51 13.04 -14.70
C LEU A 192 4.46 11.86 -14.95
N GLN A 193 3.96 10.64 -15.15
CA GLN A 193 4.79 9.43 -15.33
C GLN A 193 5.68 9.47 -16.60
N ASN A 194 5.39 10.35 -17.55
CA ASN A 194 6.23 10.55 -18.73
C ASN A 194 7.52 11.36 -18.45
N ARG A 195 7.79 11.73 -17.19
CA ARG A 195 8.99 12.49 -16.79
C ARG A 195 10.00 11.60 -16.06
N PRO A 196 11.29 11.63 -16.45
CA PRO A 196 12.30 10.72 -15.90
C PRO A 196 12.67 11.00 -14.44
N TRP A 197 12.41 12.22 -13.95
CA TRP A 197 12.68 12.65 -12.57
C TRP A 197 11.52 12.38 -11.60
N ILE A 198 10.40 11.81 -12.08
CA ILE A 198 9.27 11.36 -11.26
C ILE A 198 9.41 9.85 -11.03
N LEU A 199 9.62 9.45 -9.77
CA LEU A 199 9.75 8.05 -9.37
C LEU A 199 8.38 7.36 -9.33
N SER A 200 7.39 8.04 -8.75
CA SER A 200 5.99 7.58 -8.73
C SER A 200 5.05 8.78 -8.62
N ALA A 201 3.83 8.62 -9.13
CA ALA A 201 2.80 9.64 -9.08
C ALA A 201 1.42 8.98 -8.87
N ASP A 202 0.93 9.07 -7.64
CA ASP A 202 -0.36 8.51 -7.23
C ASP A 202 -1.36 9.63 -7.08
N VAL A 203 -2.30 9.70 -8.03
CA VAL A 203 -3.33 10.74 -8.08
C VAL A 203 -4.65 10.13 -7.65
N ASN A 204 -5.28 10.71 -6.63
CA ASN A 204 -6.50 10.21 -6.03
C ASN A 204 -7.69 11.15 -6.28
N LEU A 205 -8.73 10.62 -6.92
CA LEU A 205 -9.97 11.35 -7.22
C LEU A 205 -10.79 11.66 -5.96
N LEU A 206 -10.65 10.82 -4.94
CA LEU A 206 -11.51 10.79 -3.76
C LEU A 206 -11.03 11.75 -2.69
N THR A 207 -9.72 11.86 -2.53
CA THR A 207 -9.11 12.89 -1.70
C THR A 207 -8.92 14.19 -2.48
N SER A 208 -9.20 14.20 -3.80
CA SER A 208 -8.87 15.34 -4.68
C SER A 208 -7.41 15.76 -4.50
N SER A 209 -6.50 14.78 -4.38
CA SER A 209 -5.10 15.01 -4.06
C SER A 209 -4.18 14.15 -4.92
N ALA A 210 -2.90 14.47 -4.95
CA ALA A 210 -1.86 13.63 -5.53
C ALA A 210 -0.65 13.56 -4.61
N VAL A 211 -0.06 12.37 -4.52
CA VAL A 211 1.23 12.15 -3.86
C VAL A 211 2.24 11.82 -4.95
N ILE A 212 3.32 12.59 -5.02
CA ILE A 212 4.32 12.45 -6.08
C ILE A 212 5.69 12.33 -5.42
N MET A 213 6.44 11.32 -5.87
CA MET A 213 7.82 11.08 -5.44
C MET A 213 8.76 11.62 -6.51
N LEU A 214 9.57 12.60 -6.14
CA LEU A 214 10.54 13.27 -6.98
C LEU A 214 11.96 12.82 -6.63
N MET A 215 12.83 12.83 -7.63
CA MET A 215 14.28 12.63 -7.42
C MET A 215 14.96 13.83 -6.75
N ASP A 216 14.37 15.03 -6.79
CA ASP A 216 14.89 16.26 -6.18
C ASP A 216 13.76 17.32 -6.04
N ASN A 217 13.95 18.30 -5.14
CA ASN A 217 13.05 19.42 -4.85
C ASN A 217 12.95 20.47 -5.96
N SER A 218 13.93 20.51 -6.87
CA SER A 218 14.01 21.51 -7.94
C SER A 218 12.83 21.50 -8.93
N HIS A 219 12.10 20.39 -9.04
CA HIS A 219 11.03 20.22 -10.04
C HIS A 219 9.59 20.43 -9.51
N ILE A 220 9.41 20.91 -8.27
CA ILE A 220 8.06 21.09 -7.68
C ILE A 220 7.21 22.07 -8.51
N ASP A 221 7.76 23.20 -8.93
CA ASP A 221 7.03 24.18 -9.73
C ASP A 221 6.67 23.64 -11.13
N GLU A 222 7.55 22.83 -11.72
CA GLU A 222 7.31 22.17 -13.01
C GLU A 222 6.13 21.18 -12.89
N VAL A 223 6.03 20.44 -11.78
CA VAL A 223 4.87 19.57 -11.49
C VAL A 223 3.58 20.38 -11.39
N LEU A 224 3.59 21.49 -10.65
CA LEU A 224 2.43 22.37 -10.51
C LEU A 224 1.99 22.92 -11.88
N GLU A 225 2.95 23.30 -12.73
CA GLU A 225 2.68 23.78 -14.07
C GLU A 225 2.16 22.68 -15.01
N ILE A 226 2.65 21.45 -14.93
CA ILE A 226 2.13 20.30 -15.69
C ILE A 226 0.65 20.05 -15.36
N ILE A 227 0.28 20.14 -14.09
CA ILE A 227 -1.11 19.93 -13.66
C ILE A 227 -2.01 21.11 -14.06
N ARG A 228 -1.54 22.36 -13.91
CA ARG A 228 -2.24 23.58 -14.38
C ARG A 228 -2.44 23.60 -15.88
N SER A 229 -1.40 23.25 -16.63
CA SER A 229 -1.44 23.14 -18.08
C SER A 229 -2.37 22.01 -18.53
N SER A 230 -2.56 20.96 -17.72
CA SER A 230 -3.58 19.92 -17.97
C SER A 230 -5.02 20.39 -17.72
N GLY A 231 -5.22 21.62 -17.23
CA GLY A 231 -6.54 22.24 -17.02
C GLY A 231 -7.09 22.09 -15.60
N TYR A 232 -6.25 21.70 -14.63
CA TYR A 232 -6.65 21.50 -13.23
C TYR A 232 -6.03 22.57 -12.34
N THR A 233 -6.76 22.99 -11.30
CA THR A 233 -6.21 23.88 -10.27
C THR A 233 -5.46 23.05 -9.25
N VAL A 234 -4.21 23.40 -8.94
CA VAL A 234 -3.38 22.65 -7.97
C VAL A 234 -2.74 23.57 -6.95
N GLU A 235 -2.76 23.11 -5.70
CA GLU A 235 -2.11 23.74 -4.54
C GLU A 235 -1.17 22.72 -3.89
N LEU A 236 0.04 23.15 -3.54
CA LEU A 236 0.98 22.36 -2.75
C LEU A 236 0.49 22.32 -1.30
N ILE A 237 0.38 21.12 -0.73
CA ILE A 237 -0.09 20.92 0.64
C ILE A 237 1.09 20.68 1.57
N ASP A 238 1.97 19.76 1.16
CA ASP A 238 3.08 19.31 2.00
C ASP A 238 4.26 18.88 1.14
N THR A 239 5.47 19.03 1.68
CA THR A 239 6.75 18.68 1.05
C THR A 239 7.62 18.03 2.12
N GLU A 240 7.80 16.72 2.02
CA GLU A 240 8.69 15.95 2.88
C GLU A 240 9.97 15.61 2.10
N GLU A 241 11.11 16.16 2.53
CA GLU A 241 12.43 15.70 2.10
C GLU A 241 12.80 14.41 2.84
N LEU A 242 12.90 13.31 2.11
CA LEU A 242 13.38 12.03 2.62
C LEU A 242 14.91 12.00 2.50
N GLN A 243 15.59 12.46 3.55
CA GLN A 243 17.04 12.29 3.67
C GLN A 243 17.37 10.94 4.32
N PRO A 244 18.41 10.22 3.87
CA PRO A 244 19.03 9.17 4.67
C PRO A 244 19.63 9.83 5.92
N GLN A 245 19.20 9.42 7.12
CA GLN A 245 19.59 10.04 8.39
C GLN A 245 21.11 10.18 8.52
N LYS A 246 21.63 11.42 8.48
CA LYS A 246 22.96 11.78 8.98
C LYS A 246 22.77 12.52 10.30
N THR A 247 23.26 11.92 11.37
CA THR A 247 23.31 12.51 12.71
C THR A 247 24.22 13.74 12.72
N SER A 248 23.67 14.93 12.97
CA SER A 248 24.43 16.17 13.16
C SER A 248 25.04 16.21 14.56
N LYS A 249 26.33 16.53 14.63
CA LYS A 249 27.10 16.69 15.87
C LYS A 249 26.79 18.05 16.51
N SER A 250 26.38 18.07 17.77
CA SER A 250 26.46 19.24 18.65
C SER A 250 27.59 19.05 19.66
N SER A 251 28.49 20.04 19.74
CA SER A 251 29.61 20.10 20.66
C SER A 251 29.19 20.59 22.05
N GLY A 252 29.48 19.80 23.08
CA GLY A 252 29.42 20.19 24.50
C GLY A 252 29.82 19.00 25.38
N MET A 253 30.89 19.15 26.15
CA MET A 253 31.65 18.09 26.84
C MET A 253 30.83 17.19 27.78
N ALA A 254 30.85 15.89 27.49
CA ALA A 254 30.88 14.78 28.46
C ALA A 254 31.66 13.62 27.81
N ASP A 255 32.66 13.07 28.51
CA ASP A 255 33.75 12.26 27.92
C ASP A 255 33.39 10.76 27.77
N ALA A 256 32.20 10.47 27.24
CA ALA A 256 31.72 9.11 26.95
C ALA A 256 31.56 8.91 25.44
N TRP A 257 32.19 7.86 24.92
CA TRP A 257 32.33 7.58 23.50
C TRP A 257 31.86 6.17 23.20
N ARG A 258 31.22 5.97 22.05
CA ARG A 258 30.86 4.67 21.50
C ARG A 258 31.61 4.48 20.19
N ALA A 259 32.53 3.52 20.15
CA ALA A 259 33.25 3.13 18.94
C ALA A 259 32.71 1.80 18.42
N SER A 260 32.40 1.73 17.13
CA SER A 260 32.11 0.49 16.42
C SER A 260 33.34 0.07 15.63
N TYR A 261 33.83 -1.14 15.87
CA TYR A 261 34.94 -1.77 15.18
C TYR A 261 34.42 -2.92 14.32
N VAL A 262 34.91 -3.04 13.10
CA VAL A 262 34.80 -4.29 12.32
C VAL A 262 35.97 -5.18 12.74
N ILE A 263 35.65 -6.40 13.16
CA ILE A 263 36.60 -7.40 13.64
C ILE A 263 36.63 -8.56 12.65
N GLY A 264 37.72 -8.64 11.89
CA GLY A 264 38.03 -9.78 11.02
C GLY A 264 38.66 -10.94 11.79
N GLY A 265 38.31 -12.17 11.38
CA GLY A 265 38.83 -13.42 11.96
C GLY A 265 37.98 -14.05 13.07
N MET A 266 36.87 -13.44 13.47
CA MET A 266 35.91 -14.08 14.38
C MET A 266 35.09 -15.14 13.64
N THR A 267 35.09 -16.39 14.11
CA THR A 267 34.49 -17.53 13.40
C THR A 267 33.44 -18.28 14.22
N CYS A 268 33.29 -17.98 15.51
CA CYS A 268 32.36 -18.68 16.40
C CYS A 268 32.01 -17.83 17.64
N SER A 269 30.98 -18.26 18.38
CA SER A 269 30.53 -17.61 19.62
C SER A 269 31.61 -17.55 20.72
N SER A 270 32.57 -18.48 20.74
CA SER A 270 33.71 -18.39 21.68
C SER A 270 34.69 -17.27 21.32
N CYS A 271 34.78 -16.85 20.06
CA CYS A 271 35.53 -15.66 19.67
C CYS A 271 34.87 -14.39 20.21
N VAL A 272 33.53 -14.33 20.14
CA VAL A 272 32.72 -13.24 20.68
C VAL A 272 32.93 -13.13 22.19
N GLY A 273 32.75 -14.23 22.94
CA GLY A 273 32.93 -14.25 24.39
C GLY A 273 34.32 -13.79 24.81
N LYS A 274 35.38 -14.25 24.12
CA LYS A 274 36.76 -13.86 24.44
C LYS A 274 37.02 -12.36 24.24
N VAL A 275 36.47 -11.77 23.18
CA VAL A 275 36.60 -10.31 22.93
C VAL A 275 35.76 -9.53 23.95
N THR A 276 34.52 -9.95 24.21
CA THR A 276 33.62 -9.31 25.18
C THR A 276 34.19 -9.34 26.60
N ASP A 277 34.68 -10.48 27.07
CA ASP A 277 35.25 -10.63 28.42
C ASP A 277 36.52 -9.79 28.60
N THR A 278 37.43 -9.82 27.61
CA THR A 278 38.69 -9.07 27.71
C THR A 278 38.45 -7.56 27.75
N LEU A 279 37.46 -7.05 27.00
CA LEU A 279 37.11 -5.64 27.00
C LEU A 279 36.28 -5.23 28.23
N ASN A 280 35.42 -6.11 28.75
CA ASN A 280 34.64 -5.83 29.97
C ASN A 280 35.52 -5.76 31.24
N HIS A 281 36.72 -6.32 31.23
CA HIS A 281 37.67 -6.23 32.35
C HIS A 281 38.39 -4.89 32.48
N LEU A 282 38.18 -3.94 31.55
CA LEU A 282 38.82 -2.63 31.58
C LEU A 282 37.92 -1.60 32.29
N ASP A 283 38.43 -1.00 33.36
CA ASP A 283 37.67 -0.12 34.26
C ASP A 283 37.07 1.14 33.60
N TRP A 284 37.60 1.53 32.44
CA TRP A 284 37.15 2.68 31.65
C TRP A 284 36.19 2.32 30.50
N ILE A 285 35.82 1.03 30.36
CA ILE A 285 34.82 0.55 29.40
C ILE A 285 33.49 0.33 30.12
N THR A 286 32.43 0.97 29.62
CA THR A 286 31.08 0.94 30.22
C THR A 286 30.22 -0.19 29.66
N LYS A 287 30.34 -0.46 28.36
CA LYS A 287 29.55 -1.50 27.68
C LYS A 287 30.29 -2.03 26.46
N VAL A 288 30.25 -3.35 26.28
CA VAL A 288 30.80 -4.02 25.10
C VAL A 288 29.70 -4.88 24.49
N ASP A 289 29.46 -4.72 23.19
CA ASP A 289 28.54 -5.53 22.43
C ASP A 289 29.26 -6.06 21.18
N VAL A 290 29.39 -7.37 21.05
CA VAL A 290 30.13 -8.01 19.96
C VAL A 290 29.18 -8.90 19.18
N SER A 291 29.01 -8.60 17.89
CA SER A 291 28.14 -9.33 16.98
C SER A 291 28.98 -10.15 16.01
N LEU A 292 28.82 -11.47 16.09
CA LEU A 292 29.44 -12.40 15.13
C LEU A 292 28.84 -12.22 13.73
N VAL A 293 27.52 -11.96 13.65
CA VAL A 293 26.77 -11.89 12.39
C VAL A 293 27.23 -10.73 11.52
N SER A 294 27.48 -9.58 12.14
CA SER A 294 27.99 -8.39 11.45
C SER A 294 29.52 -8.30 11.45
N GLY A 295 30.22 -9.24 12.11
CA GLY A 295 31.66 -9.20 12.28
C GLY A 295 32.13 -7.90 12.94
N SER A 296 31.38 -7.38 13.91
CA SER A 296 31.63 -6.06 14.50
C SER A 296 31.50 -6.04 16.01
N ALA A 297 32.23 -5.15 16.67
CA ALA A 297 32.14 -4.87 18.10
C ALA A 297 31.84 -3.39 18.34
N THR A 298 30.80 -3.10 19.11
CA THR A 298 30.48 -1.77 19.59
C THR A 298 30.91 -1.66 21.05
N VAL A 299 31.83 -0.73 21.33
CA VAL A 299 32.45 -0.53 22.63
C VAL A 299 32.13 0.89 23.11
N GLU A 300 31.53 1.00 24.29
CA GLU A 300 31.28 2.26 24.98
C GLU A 300 32.35 2.46 26.07
N PHE A 301 33.09 3.56 26.00
CA PHE A 301 34.25 3.82 26.85
C PHE A 301 34.40 5.31 27.20
N GLN A 302 35.13 5.57 28.28
CA GLN A 302 35.41 6.91 28.77
C GLN A 302 36.80 7.37 28.31
N GLY A 303 36.91 8.62 27.85
CA GLY A 303 38.16 9.20 27.37
C GLY A 303 38.53 8.79 25.93
N LYS A 304 38.51 9.75 25.01
CA LYS A 304 38.83 9.54 23.58
C LYS A 304 40.23 8.92 23.36
N ALA A 305 41.17 9.08 24.29
CA ALA A 305 42.54 8.61 24.18
C ALA A 305 42.67 7.07 24.12
N HIS A 306 41.67 6.32 24.62
CA HIS A 306 41.71 4.86 24.68
C HIS A 306 41.23 4.15 23.40
N LEU A 307 40.90 4.90 22.35
CA LEU A 307 40.39 4.37 21.09
C LEU A 307 41.41 3.43 20.41
N ASP A 308 42.67 3.85 20.31
CA ASP A 308 43.72 3.03 19.70
C ASP A 308 44.12 1.84 20.59
N GLU A 309 43.93 1.96 21.90
CA GLU A 309 44.19 0.91 22.88
C GLU A 309 43.21 -0.26 22.73
N ILE A 310 41.92 0.01 22.52
CA ILE A 310 40.89 -1.02 22.23
C ILE A 310 41.26 -1.81 20.97
N ALA A 311 41.62 -1.12 19.88
CA ALA A 311 42.02 -1.78 18.64
C ALA A 311 43.31 -2.60 18.81
N GLY A 312 44.25 -2.13 19.64
CA GLY A 312 45.47 -2.85 20.01
C GLY A 312 45.20 -4.14 20.79
N ILE A 313 44.26 -4.11 21.75
CA ILE A 313 43.88 -5.27 22.56
C ILE A 313 43.21 -6.35 21.69
N ILE A 314 42.30 -5.95 20.79
CA ILE A 314 41.66 -6.89 19.87
C ILE A 314 42.69 -7.52 18.91
N LYS A 315 43.68 -6.74 18.46
CA LYS A 315 44.83 -7.26 17.69
C LYS A 315 45.70 -8.21 18.51
N GLY A 316 45.93 -7.91 19.80
CA GLY A 316 46.66 -8.78 20.73
C GLY A 316 45.97 -10.13 20.98
N LEU A 317 44.64 -10.20 20.82
CA LEU A 317 43.86 -11.45 20.87
C LEU A 317 43.93 -12.29 19.59
N GLY A 318 44.58 -11.78 18.53
CA GLY A 318 44.75 -12.45 17.25
C GLY A 318 43.69 -12.10 16.19
N TYR A 319 42.90 -11.04 16.39
CA TYR A 319 41.86 -10.60 15.44
C TYR A 319 42.20 -9.25 14.79
N THR A 320 41.72 -8.98 13.58
CA THR A 320 41.94 -7.69 12.93
C THR A 320 40.84 -6.71 13.32
N ALA A 321 41.14 -5.62 14.04
CA ALA A 321 40.16 -4.59 14.37
C ALA A 321 40.36 -3.30 13.56
N THR A 322 39.31 -2.84 12.88
CA THR A 322 39.26 -1.58 12.13
C THR A 322 38.08 -0.73 12.60
N LEU A 323 38.34 0.52 13.00
CA LEU A 323 37.29 1.45 13.42
C LEU A 323 36.35 1.76 12.24
N SER A 324 35.05 1.59 12.45
CA SER A 324 33.98 1.81 11.47
C SER A 324 33.17 3.06 11.79
N ASP A 325 32.85 3.28 13.06
CA ASP A 325 32.11 4.46 13.49
C ASP A 325 32.52 4.91 14.90
N LEU A 326 32.42 6.22 15.18
CA LEU A 326 32.72 6.82 16.48
C LEU A 326 31.66 7.87 16.83
N GLU A 327 30.81 7.52 17.78
CA GLU A 327 29.74 8.36 18.31
C GLU A 327 30.13 8.90 19.69
N SER A 328 29.74 10.13 20.03
CA SER A 328 29.80 10.64 21.40
C SER A 328 28.42 10.41 22.04
N ARG A 329 28.38 9.81 23.23
CA ARG A 329 27.13 9.44 23.91
C ARG A 329 26.96 10.30 25.15
N ALA A 330 25.96 11.17 25.17
CA ALA A 330 25.44 11.74 26.41
C ALA A 330 24.61 10.66 27.15
N PRO A 331 24.61 10.63 28.51
CA PRO A 331 23.81 9.66 29.27
C PRO A 331 22.31 9.75 28.91
N ALA A 332 21.64 8.60 28.94
CA ALA A 332 20.22 8.48 28.58
C ALA A 332 19.31 9.18 29.61
N GLU A 333 18.84 10.39 29.29
CA GLU A 333 17.64 10.96 29.90
C GLU A 333 16.40 10.63 29.07
N GLN A 334 15.26 10.53 29.76
CA GLN A 334 13.93 10.25 29.23
C GLN A 334 13.69 10.95 27.88
N ARG A 335 13.17 10.22 26.88
CA ARG A 335 12.81 10.77 25.57
C ARG A 335 11.68 11.81 25.71
N SER A 336 12.00 13.02 26.15
CA SER A 336 11.23 14.22 25.82
C SER A 336 11.68 14.66 24.43
N SER A 337 11.12 14.03 23.39
CA SER A 337 11.26 14.56 22.03
C SER A 337 10.64 15.95 21.99
N LYS A 338 11.36 16.95 21.46
CA LYS A 338 10.82 18.30 21.21
C LYS A 338 9.47 18.18 20.50
N ARG A 339 8.42 18.78 21.05
CA ARG A 339 7.06 18.75 20.49
C ARG A 339 6.80 20.05 19.75
N SER A 340 6.37 19.94 18.50
CA SER A 340 5.92 21.08 17.68
C SER A 340 4.40 21.18 17.71
N VAL A 341 3.86 22.36 18.05
CA VAL A 341 2.41 22.60 18.12
C VAL A 341 2.08 23.94 17.47
N MET A 342 1.07 23.94 16.60
CA MET A 342 0.47 25.17 16.08
C MET A 342 -0.64 25.63 17.03
N ILE A 343 -0.61 26.89 17.44
CA ILE A 343 -1.58 27.49 18.35
C ILE A 343 -2.33 28.59 17.60
N GLN A 344 -3.66 28.57 17.62
CA GLN A 344 -4.52 29.63 17.12
C GLN A 344 -4.95 30.54 18.27
N VAL A 345 -4.80 31.85 18.08
CA VAL A 345 -5.14 32.90 19.04
C VAL A 345 -6.21 33.79 18.43
N ASP A 346 -7.48 33.49 18.72
CA ASP A 346 -8.60 34.29 18.27
C ASP A 346 -8.81 35.48 19.21
N GLY A 347 -9.23 36.64 18.67
CA GLY A 347 -9.40 37.90 19.43
C GLY A 347 -8.24 38.90 19.27
N MET A 348 -7.21 38.57 18.48
CA MET A 348 -6.16 39.55 18.15
C MET A 348 -6.65 40.58 17.14
N HIS A 349 -6.98 41.79 17.61
CA HIS A 349 -7.42 42.88 16.74
C HIS A 349 -6.39 44.01 16.57
N CYS A 350 -5.31 43.98 17.36
CA CYS A 350 -4.31 45.06 17.44
C CYS A 350 -2.96 44.69 16.80
N ALA A 351 -2.24 45.69 16.27
CA ALA A 351 -0.92 45.48 15.66
C ALA A 351 0.19 45.11 16.67
N HIS A 352 0.01 45.46 17.94
CA HIS A 352 0.94 45.15 19.03
C HIS A 352 0.64 43.80 19.72
N CYS A 353 -0.47 43.15 19.35
CA CYS A 353 -0.92 41.91 19.98
C CYS A 353 0.10 40.76 19.77
N PRO A 354 0.68 40.57 18.57
CA PRO A 354 1.75 39.59 18.37
C PRO A 354 2.98 39.78 19.25
N GLN A 355 3.48 41.02 19.36
CA GLN A 355 4.65 41.31 20.18
C GLN A 355 4.39 41.04 21.66
N ARG A 356 3.23 41.45 22.19
CA ARG A 356 2.85 41.15 23.58
C ARG A 356 2.79 39.65 23.89
N ILE A 357 2.42 38.83 22.91
CA ILE A 357 2.42 37.37 23.05
C ILE A 357 3.85 36.84 23.07
N LEU A 358 4.73 37.34 22.20
CA LEU A 358 6.15 36.96 22.18
C LEU A 358 6.83 37.36 23.50
N ASP A 359 6.60 38.58 24.00
CA ASP A 359 7.15 39.07 25.27
C ASP A 359 6.69 38.20 26.46
N ALA A 360 5.43 37.74 26.45
CA ALA A 360 4.91 36.85 27.49
C ALA A 360 5.50 35.43 27.42
N LEU A 361 5.87 34.96 26.22
CA LEU A 361 6.48 33.65 26.00
C LEU A 361 8.01 33.64 26.21
N ASP A 362 8.66 34.81 26.17
CA ASP A 362 10.10 34.98 26.37
C ASP A 362 10.59 34.47 27.74
N VAL A 363 9.68 34.43 28.74
CA VAL A 363 9.90 33.81 30.06
C VAL A 363 10.32 32.34 29.96
N TYR A 364 9.97 31.66 28.87
CA TYR A 364 10.27 30.25 28.63
C TYR A 364 11.29 30.02 27.51
N SER A 365 12.03 31.04 27.09
CA SER A 365 13.02 30.98 25.99
C SER A 365 14.03 29.83 26.10
N ASP A 366 14.37 29.39 27.31
CA ASP A 366 15.26 28.24 27.55
C ASP A 366 14.66 26.88 27.12
N ARG A 367 13.32 26.75 27.06
CA ARG A 367 12.60 25.49 26.81
C ARG A 367 11.59 25.56 25.66
N LEU A 368 11.41 26.74 25.05
CA LEU A 368 10.39 27.05 24.06
C LEU A 368 10.98 27.92 22.95
N ASP A 369 10.86 27.45 21.71
CA ASP A 369 11.30 28.12 20.49
C ASP A 369 10.09 28.41 19.59
N VAL A 370 9.94 29.65 19.15
CA VAL A 370 8.83 30.08 18.29
C VAL A 370 9.32 30.13 16.84
N THR A 371 9.03 29.07 16.09
CA THR A 371 9.40 28.95 14.67
C THR A 371 8.66 29.95 13.77
N GLU A 372 7.37 30.15 14.02
CA GLU A 372 6.53 31.07 13.24
C GLU A 372 5.76 31.99 14.20
N PRO A 373 6.03 33.31 14.20
CA PRO A 373 5.36 34.25 15.09
C PRO A 373 3.94 34.57 14.59
N PRO A 374 3.02 34.97 15.49
CA PRO A 374 1.67 35.32 15.11
C PRO A 374 1.61 36.60 14.26
N SER A 375 0.72 36.62 13.26
CA SER A 375 0.52 37.74 12.33
C SER A 375 -0.92 38.25 12.38
N LYS A 376 -1.16 39.50 11.96
CA LYS A 376 -2.53 40.05 11.83
C LYS A 376 -3.35 39.33 10.74
N ALA A 377 -2.68 38.78 9.72
CA ALA A 377 -3.34 38.01 8.67
C ALA A 377 -3.49 36.53 9.05
N GLN A 378 -2.56 36.01 9.85
CA GLN A 378 -2.51 34.63 10.31
C GLN A 378 -2.45 34.64 11.84
N HIS A 379 -3.62 34.54 12.47
CA HIS A 379 -3.78 34.51 13.93
C HIS A 379 -3.26 33.21 14.57
N ARG A 380 -2.10 32.72 14.13
CA ARG A 380 -1.53 31.42 14.46
C ARG A 380 -0.04 31.56 14.73
N LEU A 381 0.48 30.82 15.70
CA LEU A 381 1.91 30.70 15.96
C LEU A 381 2.32 29.23 16.03
N THR A 382 3.54 28.92 15.61
CA THR A 382 4.09 27.55 15.65
C THR A 382 5.23 27.49 16.67
N VAL A 383 5.06 26.63 17.67
CA VAL A 383 5.91 26.58 18.86
C VAL A 383 6.53 25.19 19.00
N ASN A 384 7.84 25.15 19.19
CA ASN A 384 8.60 23.95 19.53
C ASN A 384 9.00 24.02 21.00
N TYR A 385 8.54 23.09 21.83
CA TYR A 385 8.90 23.08 23.26
C TYR A 385 9.28 21.70 23.75
N LEU A 386 10.00 21.65 24.88
CA LEU A 386 10.34 20.41 25.56
C LEU A 386 9.33 20.12 26.67
N PRO A 387 8.46 19.10 26.54
CA PRO A 387 7.49 18.76 27.58
C PRO A 387 8.18 18.15 28.81
N ASP A 388 7.78 18.59 30.01
CA ASP A 388 8.26 18.14 31.31
C ASP A 388 7.07 18.06 32.28
N ALA A 389 6.21 17.03 32.11
CA ALA A 389 5.01 16.87 32.91
C ALA A 389 5.35 16.41 34.35
N PRO A 390 4.80 17.03 35.41
CA PRO A 390 3.71 18.01 35.41
C PRO A 390 4.15 19.49 35.39
N ASN A 391 5.45 19.79 35.45
CA ASN A 391 5.99 21.13 35.69
C ASN A 391 5.84 22.10 34.51
N PHE A 392 6.07 21.64 33.28
CA PHE A 392 6.00 22.46 32.07
C PHE A 392 5.33 21.67 30.93
N THR A 393 4.19 22.17 30.48
CA THR A 393 3.32 21.48 29.51
C THR A 393 2.66 22.51 28.59
N ILE A 394 2.04 22.07 27.50
CA ILE A 394 1.27 22.96 26.61
C ILE A 394 0.21 23.77 27.35
N ARG A 395 -0.33 23.24 28.46
CA ARG A 395 -1.32 23.91 29.30
C ARG A 395 -0.77 25.19 29.92
N HIS A 396 0.53 25.23 30.24
CA HIS A 396 1.19 26.42 30.76
C HIS A 396 1.29 27.48 29.68
N ILE A 397 1.77 27.11 28.49
CA ILE A 397 1.88 27.99 27.32
C ILE A 397 0.51 28.61 26.97
N ILE A 398 -0.55 27.80 26.89
CA ILE A 398 -1.91 28.26 26.58
C ILE A 398 -2.42 29.23 27.66
N ARG A 399 -2.19 28.94 28.95
CA ARG A 399 -2.58 29.84 30.04
C ARG A 399 -1.82 31.17 29.96
N THR A 400 -0.51 31.14 29.75
CA THR A 400 0.30 32.36 29.62
C THR A 400 -0.20 33.26 28.49
N ILE A 401 -0.54 32.69 27.33
CA ILE A 401 -1.10 33.46 26.21
C ILE A 401 -2.50 34.00 26.55
N ALA A 402 -3.36 33.20 27.19
CA ALA A 402 -4.71 33.62 27.59
C ALA A 402 -4.69 34.71 28.69
N ASP A 403 -3.66 34.73 29.54
CA ASP A 403 -3.51 35.71 30.61
C ASP A 403 -3.04 37.09 30.10
N VAL A 404 -2.49 37.17 28.87
CA VAL A 404 -2.10 38.46 28.24
C VAL A 404 -3.30 39.37 28.06
N ASP A 405 -4.45 38.83 27.65
CA ASP A 405 -5.69 39.57 27.45
C ASP A 405 -6.92 38.65 27.55
N LYS A 406 -7.97 39.10 28.26
CA LYS A 406 -9.22 38.34 28.44
C LYS A 406 -9.99 38.10 27.14
N SER A 407 -9.70 38.88 26.09
CA SER A 407 -10.30 38.71 24.76
C SER A 407 -9.66 37.58 23.95
N PHE A 408 -8.49 37.08 24.36
CA PHE A 408 -7.80 36.01 23.64
C PHE A 408 -8.42 34.66 23.95
N THR A 409 -8.83 33.97 22.89
CA THR A 409 -9.27 32.57 22.95
C THR A 409 -8.21 31.73 22.27
N VAL A 410 -7.47 30.97 23.08
CA VAL A 410 -6.30 30.21 22.66
C VAL A 410 -6.69 28.75 22.50
N SER A 411 -6.45 28.19 21.33
CA SER A 411 -6.72 26.79 21.02
C SER A 411 -5.58 26.18 20.20
N ILE A 412 -5.44 24.86 20.27
CA ILE A 412 -4.46 24.15 19.43
C ILE A 412 -5.05 24.06 18.03
N TYR A 413 -4.34 24.63 17.06
CA TYR A 413 -4.74 24.59 15.66
C TYR A 413 -4.25 23.30 15.01
N HIS A 414 -5.19 22.51 14.51
CA HIS A 414 -4.87 21.38 13.66
C HIS A 414 -5.03 21.82 12.21
N PRO A 415 -3.98 21.72 11.36
CA PRO A 415 -4.15 21.95 9.94
C PRO A 415 -5.21 20.96 9.43
N PRO A 416 -6.24 21.43 8.69
CA PRO A 416 -7.32 20.56 8.26
C PRO A 416 -6.71 19.46 7.40
N SER A 417 -7.01 18.22 7.78
CA SER A 417 -6.49 17.02 7.10
C SER A 417 -6.86 17.04 5.61
N LEU A 418 -6.10 16.28 4.82
CA LEU A 418 -6.41 16.08 3.39
C LEU A 418 -7.87 15.67 3.20
N GLU A 419 -8.36 14.81 4.08
CA GLU A 419 -9.73 14.30 4.07
C GLU A 419 -10.75 15.39 4.39
N GLU A 420 -10.53 16.22 5.41
CA GLU A 420 -11.45 17.31 5.75
C GLU A 420 -11.52 18.35 4.64
N ARG A 421 -10.37 18.72 4.05
CA ARG A 421 -10.31 19.63 2.89
C ARG A 421 -11.02 19.01 1.70
N SER A 422 -10.78 17.73 1.44
CA SER A 422 -11.44 17.00 0.36
C SER A 422 -12.95 16.90 0.56
N GLN A 423 -13.42 16.58 1.77
CA GLN A 423 -14.83 16.52 2.13
C GLN A 423 -15.50 17.89 1.97
N ALA A 424 -14.85 18.97 2.41
CA ALA A 424 -15.35 20.33 2.20
C ALA A 424 -15.45 20.67 0.71
N MET A 425 -14.46 20.27 -0.09
CA MET A 425 -14.47 20.43 -1.54
C MET A 425 -15.56 19.60 -2.22
N HIS A 426 -15.73 18.34 -1.85
CA HIS A 426 -16.81 17.46 -2.33
C HIS A 426 -18.18 18.00 -1.97
N ARG A 427 -18.36 18.51 -0.74
CA ARG A 427 -19.62 19.13 -0.30
C ARG A 427 -19.93 20.36 -1.13
N ARG A 428 -18.95 21.23 -1.40
CA ARG A 428 -19.12 22.38 -2.31
C ARG A 428 -19.50 21.92 -3.72
N HIS A 429 -18.84 20.88 -4.24
CA HIS A 429 -19.13 20.35 -5.57
C HIS A 429 -20.56 19.75 -5.66
N GLN A 430 -20.96 18.95 -4.66
CA GLN A 430 -22.32 18.41 -4.54
C GLN A 430 -23.36 19.53 -4.49
N TRP A 431 -23.11 20.59 -3.71
CA TRP A 431 -24.00 21.75 -3.66
C TRP A 431 -24.10 22.49 -5.00
N GLN A 432 -23.00 22.61 -5.75
CA GLN A 432 -23.04 23.19 -7.09
C GLN A 432 -23.88 22.35 -8.06
N ILE A 433 -23.73 21.03 -8.05
CA ILE A 433 -24.55 20.11 -8.87
C ILE A 433 -26.01 20.20 -8.42
N ALA A 434 -26.28 20.18 -7.11
CA ALA A 434 -27.63 20.26 -6.55
C ALA A 434 -28.34 21.57 -6.93
N ARG A 435 -27.63 22.71 -6.91
CA ARG A 435 -28.20 23.99 -7.37
C ARG A 435 -28.56 23.97 -8.86
N ARG A 436 -27.71 23.41 -9.71
CA ARG A 436 -27.99 23.25 -11.15
C ARG A 436 -29.13 22.27 -11.41
N LEU A 437 -29.21 21.19 -10.63
CA LEU A 437 -30.31 20.24 -10.67
C LEU A 437 -31.63 20.90 -10.23
N ALA A 438 -31.63 21.68 -9.15
CA ALA A 438 -32.81 22.40 -8.68
C ALA A 438 -33.34 23.35 -9.75
N LEU A 439 -32.46 24.09 -10.44
CA LEU A 439 -32.84 24.91 -11.59
C LEU A 439 -33.46 24.06 -12.71
N SER A 440 -32.84 22.93 -13.06
CA SER A 440 -33.33 22.05 -14.12
C SER A 440 -34.69 21.42 -13.78
N VAL A 441 -34.89 21.00 -12.53
CA VAL A 441 -36.17 20.44 -12.04
C VAL A 441 -37.27 21.50 -12.04
N LEU A 442 -36.96 22.71 -11.57
CA LEU A 442 -37.92 23.83 -11.56
C LEU A 442 -38.42 24.15 -12.97
N VAL A 443 -37.55 24.08 -13.98
CA VAL A 443 -37.90 24.30 -15.38
C VAL A 443 -38.51 23.05 -16.05
N ALA A 444 -38.11 21.84 -15.63
CA ALA A 444 -38.64 20.59 -16.17
C ALA A 444 -40.12 20.39 -15.85
N ILE A 445 -40.62 20.88 -14.71
CA ILE A 445 -42.06 20.79 -14.36
C ILE A 445 -42.96 21.51 -15.37
N PRO A 446 -42.79 22.82 -15.66
CA PRO A 446 -43.60 23.48 -16.68
C PRO A 446 -43.33 22.93 -18.08
N THR A 447 -42.09 22.52 -18.38
CA THR A 447 -41.76 21.86 -19.66
C THR A 447 -42.50 20.53 -19.83
N PHE A 448 -42.66 19.74 -18.76
CA PHE A 448 -43.42 18.48 -18.76
C PHE A 448 -44.90 18.72 -19.00
N ILE A 449 -45.45 19.72 -18.31
CA ILE A 449 -46.86 20.09 -18.46
C ILE A 449 -47.11 20.52 -19.90
N ILE A 450 -46.34 21.47 -20.41
CA ILE A 450 -46.54 22.06 -21.75
C ILE A 450 -46.19 21.06 -22.87
N GLY A 451 -45.00 20.45 -22.82
CA GLY A 451 -44.47 19.61 -23.89
C GLY A 451 -45.01 18.18 -23.93
N ILE A 452 -45.41 17.61 -22.78
CA ILE A 452 -45.86 16.20 -22.70
C ILE A 452 -47.34 16.10 -22.34
N VAL A 453 -47.79 16.73 -21.25
CA VAL A 453 -49.17 16.56 -20.76
C VAL A 453 -50.19 17.17 -21.72
N TYR A 454 -50.00 18.44 -22.10
CA TYR A 454 -50.90 19.12 -23.03
C TYR A 454 -50.88 18.51 -24.44
N MET A 455 -49.75 17.94 -24.86
CA MET A 455 -49.60 17.32 -26.19
C MET A 455 -50.14 15.89 -26.28
N SER A 456 -49.90 15.07 -25.26
CA SER A 456 -50.18 13.63 -25.30
C SER A 456 -51.45 13.21 -24.54
N LEU A 457 -51.82 13.90 -23.46
CA LEU A 457 -52.91 13.47 -22.56
C LEU A 457 -54.18 14.31 -22.70
N VAL A 458 -54.04 15.58 -23.11
CA VAL A 458 -55.18 16.49 -23.25
C VAL A 458 -55.78 16.36 -24.66
N SER A 459 -57.11 16.20 -24.75
CA SER A 459 -57.82 16.12 -26.05
C SER A 459 -57.58 17.37 -26.89
N LYS A 460 -57.58 17.20 -28.23
CA LYS A 460 -57.42 18.28 -29.21
C LYS A 460 -58.52 19.34 -29.13
N ASP A 461 -59.65 19.02 -28.52
CA ASP A 461 -60.81 19.91 -28.37
C ASP A 461 -60.78 20.77 -27.09
N ASN A 462 -59.71 20.67 -26.29
CA ASN A 462 -59.59 21.44 -25.06
C ASN A 462 -59.16 22.89 -25.37
N PRO A 463 -59.87 23.93 -24.86
CA PRO A 463 -59.56 25.32 -25.15
C PRO A 463 -58.16 25.74 -24.68
N GLY A 464 -57.63 25.12 -23.61
CA GLY A 464 -56.28 25.38 -23.13
C GLY A 464 -55.20 24.85 -24.07
N ARG A 465 -55.44 23.72 -24.74
CA ARG A 465 -54.52 23.17 -25.75
C ARG A 465 -54.56 23.98 -27.04
N GLU A 466 -55.76 24.36 -27.47
CA GLU A 466 -55.96 25.18 -28.67
C GLU A 466 -55.30 26.56 -28.50
N TYR A 467 -55.47 27.21 -27.33
CA TYR A 467 -54.78 28.46 -27.01
C TYR A 467 -53.25 28.34 -27.08
N LEU A 468 -52.69 27.19 -26.68
CA LEU A 468 -51.25 26.96 -26.68
C LEU A 468 -50.71 26.64 -28.10
N GLU A 469 -51.50 25.97 -28.94
CA GLU A 469 -51.15 25.63 -30.33
C GLU A 469 -51.26 26.83 -31.29
N GLU A 470 -51.92 27.94 -30.90
CA GLU A 470 -52.01 29.16 -31.71
C GLU A 470 -50.65 29.83 -31.99
N PRO A 471 -50.47 30.47 -33.17
CA PRO A 471 -49.25 31.23 -33.46
C PRO A 471 -49.21 32.56 -32.69
N MET A 472 -48.02 32.95 -32.22
CA MET A 472 -47.84 34.19 -31.42
C MET A 472 -47.18 35.34 -32.21
N TRP A 473 -45.84 35.33 -32.32
CA TRP A 473 -45.04 36.49 -32.70
C TRP A 473 -44.54 36.48 -34.15
N ALA A 474 -44.16 35.32 -34.70
CA ALA A 474 -43.56 35.22 -36.03
C ALA A 474 -44.01 33.93 -36.73
N GLY A 475 -44.31 34.05 -38.03
CA GLY A 475 -44.68 32.91 -38.89
C GLY A 475 -45.78 32.02 -38.33
N GLN A 476 -45.57 30.71 -38.46
CA GLN A 476 -46.43 29.64 -37.94
C GLN A 476 -46.04 29.14 -36.55
N VAL A 477 -45.03 29.73 -35.90
CA VAL A 477 -44.50 29.26 -34.60
C VAL A 477 -45.56 29.38 -33.49
N SER A 478 -45.84 28.27 -32.84
CA SER A 478 -46.84 28.13 -31.78
C SER A 478 -46.41 28.80 -30.46
N ARG A 479 -47.36 29.13 -29.58
CA ARG A 479 -47.04 29.62 -28.21
C ARG A 479 -46.23 28.59 -27.42
N ILE A 480 -46.44 27.30 -27.69
CA ILE A 480 -45.71 26.19 -27.07
C ILE A 480 -44.24 26.23 -27.40
N GLU A 481 -43.87 26.39 -28.67
CA GLU A 481 -42.47 26.42 -29.09
C GLU A 481 -41.71 27.62 -28.51
N TRP A 482 -42.35 28.79 -28.47
CA TRP A 482 -41.79 29.96 -27.79
C TRP A 482 -41.61 29.74 -26.28
N ALA A 483 -42.61 29.14 -25.62
CA ALA A 483 -42.52 28.82 -24.20
C ALA A 483 -41.40 27.81 -23.91
N LEU A 484 -41.30 26.75 -24.72
CA LEU A 484 -40.27 25.72 -24.59
C LEU A 484 -38.87 26.29 -24.87
N PHE A 485 -38.71 27.19 -25.86
CA PHE A 485 -37.45 27.88 -26.12
C PHE A 485 -37.00 28.72 -24.92
N ILE A 486 -37.90 29.54 -24.35
CA ILE A 486 -37.61 30.40 -23.19
C ILE A 486 -37.25 29.55 -21.97
N LEU A 487 -37.94 28.43 -21.76
CA LEU A 487 -37.67 27.51 -20.65
C LEU A 487 -36.35 26.74 -20.84
N ALA A 488 -36.07 26.25 -22.05
CA ALA A 488 -34.87 25.45 -22.31
C ALA A 488 -33.57 26.27 -22.28
N THR A 489 -33.63 27.56 -22.66
CA THR A 489 -32.45 28.43 -22.77
C THR A 489 -31.66 28.55 -21.45
N PRO A 490 -32.26 28.86 -20.29
CA PRO A 490 -31.55 28.86 -19.00
C PRO A 490 -30.94 27.51 -18.62
N VAL A 491 -31.62 26.40 -18.94
CA VAL A 491 -31.12 25.06 -18.61
C VAL A 491 -29.88 24.75 -19.45
N TYR A 492 -29.89 25.06 -20.74
CA TYR A 492 -28.73 24.87 -21.61
C TYR A 492 -27.52 25.70 -21.17
N PHE A 493 -27.69 27.01 -20.96
CA PHE A 493 -26.56 27.90 -20.66
C PHE A 493 -26.08 27.88 -19.19
N PHE A 494 -26.94 27.54 -18.22
CA PHE A 494 -26.55 27.56 -16.79
C PHE A 494 -26.45 26.17 -16.17
N ALA A 495 -27.34 25.23 -16.53
CA ALA A 495 -27.28 23.88 -15.98
C ALA A 495 -26.31 23.00 -16.77
N ALA A 496 -26.48 22.90 -18.09
CA ALA A 496 -25.65 22.06 -18.97
C ALA A 496 -24.23 22.61 -19.20
N ASP A 497 -23.97 23.87 -18.86
CA ASP A 497 -22.64 24.51 -18.89
C ASP A 497 -21.55 23.71 -18.16
N LEU A 498 -21.91 22.93 -17.13
CA LEU A 498 -20.99 22.01 -16.45
C LEU A 498 -20.32 21.05 -17.45
N PHE A 499 -21.11 20.49 -18.37
CA PHE A 499 -20.64 19.54 -19.38
C PHE A 499 -19.90 20.26 -20.51
N HIS A 500 -20.43 21.39 -20.96
CA HIS A 500 -19.82 22.21 -22.02
C HIS A 500 -18.40 22.68 -21.64
N ARG A 501 -18.21 23.24 -20.43
CA ARG A 501 -16.89 23.70 -19.97
C ARG A 501 -15.88 22.57 -19.87
N ARG A 502 -16.31 21.39 -19.42
CA ARG A 502 -15.43 20.22 -19.31
C ARG A 502 -15.03 19.72 -20.69
N MET A 503 -15.99 19.52 -21.60
CA MET A 503 -15.73 19.15 -22.99
C MET A 503 -14.76 20.12 -23.67
N ILE A 504 -14.98 21.42 -23.55
CA ILE A 504 -14.11 22.44 -24.15
C ILE A 504 -12.69 22.39 -23.56
N THR A 505 -12.56 22.23 -22.25
CA THR A 505 -11.25 22.11 -21.59
C THR A 505 -10.50 20.87 -22.08
N GLU A 506 -11.19 19.73 -22.20
CA GLU A 506 -10.60 18.49 -22.69
C GLU A 506 -10.20 18.56 -24.15
N LEU A 507 -11.04 19.16 -25.00
CA LEU A 507 -10.74 19.37 -26.41
C LEU A 507 -9.53 20.32 -26.56
N ARG A 508 -9.52 21.44 -25.82
CA ARG A 508 -8.36 22.35 -25.81
C ARG A 508 -7.10 21.62 -25.38
N ALA A 509 -7.14 20.81 -24.33
CA ALA A 509 -5.98 20.04 -23.88
C ALA A 509 -5.45 19.08 -24.96
N LEU A 510 -6.33 18.42 -25.71
CA LEU A 510 -5.97 17.48 -26.77
C LEU A 510 -5.32 18.18 -27.98
N TRP A 511 -5.81 19.39 -28.30
CA TRP A 511 -5.46 20.15 -29.51
C TRP A 511 -4.46 21.29 -29.27
N ARG A 512 -3.86 21.40 -28.07
CA ARG A 512 -2.85 22.41 -27.76
C ARG A 512 -1.60 22.28 -28.65
N PRO A 513 -1.00 23.41 -29.09
CA PRO A 513 0.33 23.42 -29.71
C PRO A 513 1.36 22.79 -28.75
N GLY A 514 2.12 21.79 -29.20
CA GLY A 514 3.09 21.06 -28.37
C GLY A 514 2.60 19.71 -27.79
N SER A 515 1.37 19.27 -28.08
CA SER A 515 0.89 17.94 -27.67
C SER A 515 1.69 16.81 -28.35
N LYS A 516 2.37 15.97 -27.56
CA LYS A 516 3.17 14.82 -28.03
C LYS A 516 2.32 13.66 -28.56
N THR A 517 0.98 13.75 -28.49
CA THR A 517 0.11 12.69 -29.02
C THR A 517 0.10 12.72 -30.55
N PRO A 518 0.36 11.58 -31.24
CA PRO A 518 0.33 11.54 -32.69
C PRO A 518 -1.08 11.85 -33.21
N ILE A 519 -1.17 12.56 -34.34
CA ILE A 519 -2.43 13.10 -34.90
C ILE A 519 -3.50 12.00 -35.06
N LEU A 520 -3.10 10.83 -35.52
CA LEU A 520 -3.97 9.65 -35.62
C LEU A 520 -4.56 9.27 -34.25
N ARG A 521 -3.75 9.19 -33.17
CA ARG A 521 -4.25 8.89 -31.81
C ARG A 521 -5.21 9.95 -31.27
N ARG A 522 -5.12 11.20 -31.74
CA ARG A 522 -6.08 12.25 -31.41
C ARG A 522 -7.47 11.98 -32.00
N LEU A 523 -7.57 11.22 -33.09
CA LEU A 523 -8.82 10.92 -33.78
C LEU A 523 -9.50 9.61 -33.33
N TYR A 524 -8.89 8.79 -32.47
CA TYR A 524 -9.54 7.57 -31.95
C TYR A 524 -9.43 7.38 -30.44
N ARG A 525 -8.80 8.31 -29.72
CA ARG A 525 -8.78 8.36 -28.24
C ARG A 525 -9.41 9.65 -27.69
N PHE A 526 -10.16 10.38 -28.51
CA PHE A 526 -10.90 11.58 -28.11
C PHE A 526 -12.31 11.17 -27.68
N GLY A 527 -12.54 11.03 -26.39
CA GLY A 527 -13.87 10.68 -25.94
C GLY A 527 -14.00 10.69 -24.43
N SER A 528 -14.79 11.63 -23.93
CA SER A 528 -15.24 11.67 -22.55
C SER A 528 -16.76 11.57 -22.49
N MET A 529 -17.26 11.17 -21.34
CA MET A 529 -18.70 11.15 -21.06
C MET A 529 -19.33 12.55 -21.25
N ASP A 530 -18.62 13.59 -20.82
CA ASP A 530 -19.09 14.97 -20.88
C ASP A 530 -19.13 15.51 -22.33
N MET A 531 -18.41 14.85 -23.26
CA MET A 531 -18.48 15.15 -24.70
C MET A 531 -19.77 14.61 -25.33
N LEU A 532 -20.18 13.36 -25.06
CA LEU A 532 -21.44 12.77 -25.57
C LEU A 532 -22.64 13.59 -25.08
N MET A 533 -22.75 13.70 -23.75
CA MET A 533 -22.91 14.97 -23.02
C MET A 533 -23.35 16.20 -23.83
N SER A 534 -22.34 17.05 -24.00
CA SER A 534 -22.40 18.33 -24.65
C SER A 534 -22.87 18.23 -26.09
N LEU A 535 -22.47 17.23 -26.86
CA LEU A 535 -22.86 17.11 -28.26
C LEU A 535 -24.36 16.82 -28.38
N GLY A 536 -24.89 15.89 -27.60
CA GLY A 536 -26.32 15.57 -27.60
C GLY A 536 -27.20 16.77 -27.26
N THR A 537 -26.87 17.52 -26.19
CA THR A 537 -27.65 18.72 -25.81
C THR A 537 -27.46 19.88 -26.80
N SER A 538 -26.25 20.09 -27.33
CA SER A 538 -26.00 21.15 -28.31
C SER A 538 -26.68 20.88 -29.65
N ILE A 539 -26.61 19.66 -30.18
CA ILE A 539 -27.27 19.28 -31.43
C ILE A 539 -28.79 19.46 -31.28
N ALA A 540 -29.39 18.99 -30.17
CA ALA A 540 -30.82 19.16 -29.91
C ALA A 540 -31.21 20.65 -29.78
N TYR A 541 -30.43 21.46 -29.07
CA TYR A 541 -30.74 22.87 -28.86
C TYR A 541 -30.63 23.70 -30.14
N PHE A 542 -29.53 23.59 -30.88
CA PHE A 542 -29.32 24.36 -32.11
C PHE A 542 -30.22 23.89 -33.26
N SER A 543 -30.51 22.59 -33.37
CA SER A 543 -31.49 22.10 -34.34
C SER A 543 -32.89 22.63 -34.05
N SER A 544 -33.29 22.71 -32.77
CA SER A 544 -34.58 23.29 -32.37
C SER A 544 -34.67 24.78 -32.69
N ILE A 545 -33.56 25.54 -32.56
CA ILE A 545 -33.51 26.94 -32.99
C ILE A 545 -33.64 27.04 -34.52
N ALA A 546 -32.99 26.15 -35.28
CA ALA A 546 -33.08 26.15 -36.73
C ALA A 546 -34.50 25.85 -37.22
N ILE A 547 -35.19 24.87 -36.61
CA ILE A 547 -36.60 24.57 -36.90
C ILE A 547 -37.49 25.77 -36.57
N LEU A 548 -37.32 26.37 -35.39
CA LEU A 548 -38.05 27.57 -34.99
C LEU A 548 -37.83 28.73 -35.96
N ALA A 549 -36.61 28.89 -36.50
CA ALA A 549 -36.31 29.91 -37.49
C ALA A 549 -36.97 29.63 -38.86
N ILE A 550 -37.01 28.37 -39.29
CA ILE A 550 -37.71 27.96 -40.52
C ILE A 550 -39.21 28.24 -40.38
N ASP A 551 -39.83 27.76 -39.31
CA ASP A 551 -41.27 27.95 -39.02
C ASP A 551 -41.64 29.43 -38.85
N ALA A 552 -40.70 30.27 -38.39
CA ALA A 552 -40.89 31.71 -38.29
C ALA A 552 -40.89 32.42 -39.65
N THR A 553 -40.22 31.84 -40.67
CA THR A 553 -40.16 32.40 -42.03
C THR A 553 -41.30 31.93 -42.94
N GLU A 554 -41.99 30.84 -42.59
CA GLU A 554 -43.12 30.36 -43.37
C GLU A 554 -44.39 31.23 -43.20
N PRO A 555 -45.12 31.53 -44.29
CA PRO A 555 -46.34 32.31 -44.23
C PRO A 555 -47.45 31.56 -43.48
N ARG A 556 -48.30 32.30 -42.76
CA ARG A 556 -49.43 31.77 -41.98
C ARG A 556 -50.49 31.13 -42.90
N ASN A 557 -50.30 29.87 -43.25
CA ASN A 557 -51.31 29.08 -43.93
C ASN A 557 -52.13 28.37 -42.84
N GLY A 558 -53.45 28.52 -42.83
CA GLY A 558 -54.35 28.06 -41.76
C GLY A 558 -54.45 26.53 -41.56
N HIS A 559 -53.42 25.77 -41.91
CA HIS A 559 -53.26 24.38 -41.47
C HIS A 559 -52.68 24.39 -40.06
N LYS A 560 -53.31 23.62 -39.16
CA LYS A 560 -52.89 23.51 -37.76
C LYS A 560 -51.41 23.12 -37.72
N ALA A 561 -50.58 24.01 -37.18
CA ALA A 561 -49.15 23.78 -37.00
C ALA A 561 -48.96 22.46 -36.25
N SER A 562 -48.34 21.48 -36.90
CA SER A 562 -47.96 20.24 -36.24
C SER A 562 -46.80 20.54 -35.30
N SER A 563 -47.12 20.74 -34.02
CA SER A 563 -46.24 21.04 -32.87
C SER A 563 -45.10 20.04 -32.60
N ALA A 564 -44.73 19.18 -33.55
CA ALA A 564 -43.89 18.00 -33.33
C ALA A 564 -42.40 18.17 -33.72
N GLY A 565 -41.96 19.39 -34.05
CA GLY A 565 -40.62 19.61 -34.62
C GLY A 565 -39.49 19.89 -33.62
N THR A 566 -39.76 20.56 -32.49
CA THR A 566 -38.69 21.08 -31.62
C THR A 566 -38.29 20.11 -30.49
N PHE A 567 -37.00 20.10 -30.12
CA PHE A 567 -36.39 19.25 -29.08
C PHE A 567 -36.02 20.00 -27.80
N PHE A 568 -36.62 21.16 -27.57
CA PHE A 568 -36.33 21.99 -26.39
C PHE A 568 -36.65 21.24 -25.08
N ASP A 569 -37.72 20.46 -25.08
CA ASP A 569 -38.10 19.57 -23.98
C ASP A 569 -37.02 18.50 -23.72
N SER A 570 -36.48 17.91 -24.78
CA SER A 570 -35.42 16.92 -24.72
C SER A 570 -34.16 17.48 -24.08
N VAL A 571 -33.77 18.71 -24.38
CA VAL A 571 -32.62 19.38 -23.74
C VAL A 571 -32.82 19.52 -22.23
N VAL A 572 -34.02 19.91 -21.79
CA VAL A 572 -34.36 20.10 -20.37
C VAL A 572 -34.33 18.78 -19.62
N PHE A 573 -35.06 17.76 -20.11
CA PHE A 573 -35.14 16.46 -19.44
C PHE A 573 -33.81 15.72 -19.46
N LEU A 574 -33.09 15.76 -20.58
CA LEU A 574 -31.76 15.16 -20.69
C LEU A 574 -30.81 15.73 -19.64
N THR A 575 -30.73 17.06 -19.55
CA THR A 575 -29.87 17.75 -18.57
C THR A 575 -30.29 17.40 -17.14
N MET A 576 -31.60 17.36 -16.85
CA MET A 576 -32.12 16.99 -15.54
C MET A 576 -31.74 15.58 -15.13
N PHE A 577 -32.05 14.55 -15.93
CA PHE A 577 -31.78 13.15 -15.58
C PHE A 577 -30.29 12.87 -15.40
N LEU A 578 -29.43 13.52 -16.19
CA LEU A 578 -27.98 13.42 -16.04
C LEU A 578 -27.46 14.08 -14.78
N LEU A 579 -27.97 15.25 -14.42
CA LEU A 579 -27.61 15.91 -13.17
C LEU A 579 -28.07 15.10 -11.96
N ILE A 580 -29.23 14.42 -12.03
CA ILE A 580 -29.65 13.44 -11.01
C ILE A 580 -28.61 12.31 -10.91
N GLY A 581 -28.22 11.71 -12.04
CA GLY A 581 -27.20 10.67 -12.07
C GLY A 581 -25.86 11.10 -11.45
N ARG A 582 -25.38 12.30 -11.81
CA ARG A 582 -24.14 12.89 -11.26
C ARG A 582 -24.24 13.21 -9.77
N LEU A 583 -25.40 13.69 -9.31
CA LEU A 583 -25.62 13.95 -7.89
C LEU A 583 -25.64 12.65 -7.08
N LEU A 584 -26.32 11.60 -7.58
CA LEU A 584 -26.34 10.28 -6.95
C LEU A 584 -24.94 9.65 -6.92
N GLU A 585 -24.18 9.78 -8.00
CA GLU A 585 -22.77 9.38 -8.05
C GLU A 585 -21.95 10.09 -6.96
N ALA A 586 -22.02 11.42 -6.90
CA ALA A 586 -21.26 12.22 -5.94
C ALA A 586 -21.67 11.94 -4.49
N TYR A 587 -22.97 11.77 -4.24
CA TYR A 587 -23.52 11.40 -2.94
C TYR A 587 -23.03 10.01 -2.51
N SER A 588 -23.09 9.02 -3.42
CA SER A 588 -22.68 7.65 -3.11
C SER A 588 -21.19 7.56 -2.82
N LYS A 589 -20.34 8.28 -3.56
CA LYS A 589 -18.89 8.36 -3.30
C LYS A 589 -18.60 8.99 -1.92
N ALA A 590 -19.25 10.10 -1.59
CA ALA A 590 -19.05 10.76 -0.30
C ALA A 590 -19.51 9.88 0.88
N LYS A 591 -20.69 9.26 0.77
CA LYS A 591 -21.23 8.37 1.83
C LYS A 591 -20.37 7.11 2.02
N ALA A 592 -19.68 6.67 0.98
CA ALA A 592 -18.79 5.52 1.08
C ALA A 592 -17.40 5.87 1.65
N GLY A 593 -16.94 7.12 1.47
CA GLY A 593 -15.73 7.65 2.13
C GLY A 593 -15.90 8.01 3.61
N ASP A 594 -17.14 8.13 4.11
CA ASP A 594 -17.45 8.54 5.49
C ASP A 594 -17.09 7.49 6.55
N ALA A 595 -16.76 6.26 6.14
CA ALA A 595 -16.38 5.16 7.04
C ALA A 595 -15.13 5.48 7.88
N VAL A 596 -14.17 6.22 7.31
CA VAL A 596 -12.96 6.65 8.04
C VAL A 596 -13.29 7.75 9.05
N GLY A 597 -14.22 8.63 8.70
CA GLY A 597 -14.70 9.68 9.60
C GLY A 597 -15.46 9.13 10.82
N LEU A 598 -16.03 7.92 10.73
CA LEU A 598 -16.61 7.23 11.88
C LEU A 598 -15.56 6.75 12.87
N LEU A 599 -14.39 6.30 12.41
CA LEU A 599 -13.27 5.88 13.28
C LEU A 599 -12.72 7.07 14.07
N GLY A 600 -12.56 8.23 13.42
CA GLY A 600 -12.14 9.46 14.11
C GLY A 600 -13.14 9.96 15.18
N LYS A 601 -14.42 9.58 15.10
CA LYS A 601 -15.42 9.91 16.12
C LYS A 601 -15.33 9.03 17.37
N LEU A 602 -14.60 7.91 17.31
CA LEU A 602 -14.39 7.04 18.48
C LEU A 602 -13.47 7.71 19.52
N ARG A 603 -12.63 8.66 19.09
CA ARG A 603 -11.77 9.42 19.98
C ARG A 603 -12.58 10.50 20.72
N PRO A 604 -12.55 10.52 22.07
CA PRO A 604 -13.18 11.59 22.83
C PRO A 604 -12.41 12.90 22.66
N LYS A 605 -13.14 14.02 22.59
CA LYS A 605 -12.55 15.36 22.48
C LYS A 605 -12.02 15.91 23.82
N GLU A 606 -12.52 15.36 24.92
CA GLU A 606 -12.19 15.77 26.28
C GLU A 606 -11.74 14.57 27.10
N ALA A 607 -10.85 14.83 28.06
CA ALA A 607 -10.31 13.87 28.98
C ALA A 607 -10.38 14.39 30.42
N ILE A 608 -10.54 13.48 31.37
CA ILE A 608 -10.53 13.82 32.80
C ILE A 608 -9.12 13.62 33.32
N LEU A 609 -8.33 14.68 33.38
CA LEU A 609 -6.98 14.65 33.94
C LEU A 609 -7.05 14.54 35.47
N VAL A 610 -6.22 13.67 36.04
CA VAL A 610 -6.06 13.49 37.49
C VAL A 610 -4.70 14.05 37.89
N GLU A 611 -4.70 15.14 38.66
CA GLU A 611 -3.48 15.73 39.21
C GLU A 611 -3.35 15.32 40.69
N ARG A 612 -2.17 14.83 41.08
CA ARG A 612 -1.84 14.59 42.49
C ARG A 612 -1.16 15.83 43.04
N ASN A 613 -1.84 16.54 43.93
CA ASN A 613 -1.19 17.61 44.69
C ASN A 613 -0.28 17.00 45.77
N GLY A 614 0.78 17.72 46.15
CA GLY A 614 1.80 17.26 47.11
C GLY A 614 1.26 16.87 48.51
N GLU A 615 0.00 17.16 48.81
CA GLU A 615 -0.70 16.78 50.06
C GLU A 615 -1.52 15.49 49.95
N GLY A 616 -1.41 14.72 48.86
CA GLY A 616 -2.13 13.45 48.67
C GLY A 616 -3.60 13.59 48.26
N SER A 617 -4.10 14.82 48.06
CA SER A 617 -5.41 15.09 47.47
C SER A 617 -5.37 14.99 45.94
N THR A 618 -6.22 14.15 45.37
CA THR A 618 -6.41 14.00 43.91
C THR A 618 -7.48 14.96 43.40
N THR A 619 -7.10 15.89 42.53
CA THR A 619 -8.05 16.77 41.83
C THR A 619 -8.32 16.21 40.43
N SER A 620 -9.57 16.24 39.99
CA SER A 620 -9.97 15.82 38.64
C SER A 620 -10.46 17.03 37.85
N ARG A 621 -9.89 17.26 36.66
CA ARG A 621 -10.25 18.37 35.78
C ARG A 621 -10.52 17.87 34.36
N ALA A 622 -11.61 18.34 33.75
CA ALA A 622 -11.84 18.13 32.32
C ALA A 622 -10.92 19.04 31.49
N VAL A 623 -10.15 18.44 30.58
CA VAL A 623 -9.25 19.12 29.65
C VAL A 623 -9.47 18.59 28.23
N PRO A 624 -9.32 19.41 27.18
CA PRO A 624 -9.31 18.92 25.81
C PRO A 624 -8.21 17.87 25.61
N ALA A 625 -8.50 16.81 24.86
CA ALA A 625 -7.56 15.70 24.63
C ALA A 625 -6.23 16.20 24.02
N ASP A 626 -6.25 17.23 23.18
CA ASP A 626 -5.04 17.75 22.52
C ASP A 626 -4.06 18.44 23.50
N GLN A 627 -4.53 18.77 24.71
CA GLN A 627 -3.73 19.38 25.78
C GLN A 627 -3.05 18.35 26.70
N LEU A 628 -3.24 17.05 26.48
CA LEU A 628 -2.56 16.01 27.24
C LEU A 628 -1.08 15.88 26.80
N GLU A 629 -0.25 15.45 27.73
CA GLU A 629 1.17 15.18 27.56
C GLU A 629 1.50 13.73 27.93
N PHE A 630 2.68 13.28 27.51
CA PHE A 630 3.19 11.96 27.88
C PHE A 630 3.33 11.87 29.41
N GLY A 631 2.85 10.77 30.00
CA GLY A 631 2.90 10.55 31.44
C GLY A 631 1.73 11.15 32.24
N ASP A 632 0.86 11.96 31.61
CA ASP A 632 -0.38 12.42 32.25
C ASP A 632 -1.26 11.22 32.65
N VAL A 633 -1.93 11.31 33.80
CA VAL A 633 -2.86 10.28 34.27
C VAL A 633 -4.28 10.76 34.03
N VAL A 634 -5.04 10.02 33.23
CA VAL A 634 -6.43 10.31 32.90
C VAL A 634 -7.36 9.27 33.51
N ARG A 635 -8.52 9.71 34.01
CA ARG A 635 -9.56 8.82 34.53
C ARG A 635 -10.58 8.51 33.45
N VAL A 636 -10.67 7.23 33.09
CA VAL A 636 -11.62 6.72 32.09
C VAL A 636 -12.87 6.21 32.82
N ALA A 637 -13.99 6.90 32.66
CA ALA A 637 -15.26 6.53 33.27
C ALA A 637 -15.90 5.30 32.58
N ASN A 638 -16.92 4.71 33.21
CA ASN A 638 -17.76 3.70 32.56
C ASN A 638 -18.46 4.31 31.33
N GLY A 639 -18.43 3.59 30.21
CA GLY A 639 -19.01 3.99 28.93
C GLY A 639 -18.13 4.96 28.13
N ALA A 640 -16.94 5.31 28.63
CA ALA A 640 -16.02 6.21 27.98
C ALA A 640 -14.82 5.45 27.37
N SER A 641 -14.26 6.03 26.31
CA SER A 641 -12.99 5.61 25.73
C SER A 641 -11.83 6.39 26.35
N PRO A 642 -10.63 5.80 26.48
CA PRO A 642 -9.43 6.59 26.71
C PRO A 642 -9.18 7.53 25.51
N PRO A 643 -8.62 8.74 25.74
CA PRO A 643 -8.32 9.72 24.69
C PRO A 643 -7.13 9.32 23.81
N TYR A 644 -6.09 8.75 24.41
CA TYR A 644 -4.92 8.17 23.75
C TYR A 644 -4.54 6.85 24.43
N ASP A 645 -3.59 6.16 23.83
CA ASP A 645 -3.07 4.90 24.35
C ASP A 645 -2.30 5.13 25.65
N GLY A 646 -2.41 4.17 26.56
CA GLY A 646 -1.83 4.27 27.87
C GLY A 646 -1.90 2.98 28.66
N THR A 647 -1.25 2.98 29.81
CA THR A 647 -1.16 1.81 30.70
C THR A 647 -2.01 2.04 31.96
N VAL A 648 -2.74 1.03 32.42
CA VAL A 648 -3.53 1.12 33.65
C VAL A 648 -2.61 1.28 34.85
N VAL A 649 -2.81 2.34 35.64
CA VAL A 649 -2.06 2.60 36.87
C VAL A 649 -2.89 2.30 38.10
N GLU A 650 -4.21 2.50 38.04
CA GLU A 650 -5.11 2.30 39.17
C GLU A 650 -6.46 1.75 38.72
N GLY A 651 -6.91 0.71 39.41
CA GLY A 651 -8.18 0.02 39.15
C GLY A 651 -8.05 -1.19 38.22
N GLU A 652 -9.13 -1.95 38.14
CA GLU A 652 -9.30 -3.10 37.25
C GLU A 652 -10.66 -2.96 36.57
N SER A 653 -10.72 -3.17 35.26
CA SER A 653 -11.97 -3.06 34.51
C SER A 653 -11.97 -3.92 33.26
N GLN A 654 -13.15 -4.04 32.64
CA GLN A 654 -13.36 -4.72 31.39
C GLN A 654 -13.51 -3.70 30.26
N PHE A 655 -12.72 -3.87 29.21
CA PHE A 655 -12.74 -3.03 28.02
C PHE A 655 -13.35 -3.78 26.84
N ASP A 656 -14.27 -3.11 26.17
CA ASP A 656 -14.80 -3.53 24.89
C ASP A 656 -13.87 -3.03 23.79
N GLU A 657 -13.10 -3.95 23.22
CA GLU A 657 -12.20 -3.66 22.11
C GLU A 657 -12.86 -3.92 20.75
N SER A 658 -14.17 -4.24 20.70
CA SER A 658 -14.88 -4.59 19.46
C SER A 658 -14.80 -3.53 18.36
N SER A 659 -14.69 -2.26 18.73
CA SER A 659 -14.54 -1.15 17.78
C SER A 659 -13.21 -1.19 17.02
N LEU A 660 -12.17 -1.78 17.61
CA LEU A 660 -10.84 -1.93 17.01
C LEU A 660 -10.67 -3.35 16.45
N THR A 661 -10.86 -4.37 17.31
CA THR A 661 -10.55 -5.77 17.00
C THR A 661 -11.69 -6.50 16.30
N GLY A 662 -12.93 -5.99 16.39
CA GLY A 662 -14.14 -6.66 15.90
C GLY A 662 -14.67 -7.77 16.81
N GLU A 663 -13.98 -8.07 17.91
CA GLU A 663 -14.38 -9.13 18.84
C GLU A 663 -15.37 -8.61 19.87
N SER A 664 -16.54 -9.25 19.99
CA SER A 664 -17.63 -8.79 20.88
C SER A 664 -17.45 -9.16 22.35
N ARG A 665 -16.35 -9.82 22.73
CA ARG A 665 -16.10 -10.26 24.11
C ARG A 665 -15.21 -9.22 24.81
N PRO A 666 -15.65 -8.64 25.95
CA PRO A 666 -14.83 -7.71 26.71
C PRO A 666 -13.55 -8.37 27.24
N VAL A 667 -12.44 -7.64 27.15
CA VAL A 667 -11.12 -8.05 27.67
C VAL A 667 -10.94 -7.44 29.06
N THR A 668 -10.51 -8.24 30.03
CA THR A 668 -10.22 -7.75 31.39
C THR A 668 -8.82 -7.15 31.41
N LYS A 669 -8.68 -5.94 31.98
CA LYS A 669 -7.42 -5.20 32.08
C LYS A 669 -7.14 -4.88 33.55
N SER A 670 -5.93 -5.23 33.99
CA SER A 670 -5.41 -5.02 35.33
C SER A 670 -4.29 -3.97 35.32
N ILE A 671 -3.79 -3.60 36.51
CA ILE A 671 -2.70 -2.63 36.65
C ILE A 671 -1.46 -3.12 35.90
N GLY A 672 -0.91 -2.28 35.04
CA GLY A 672 0.22 -2.60 34.17
C GLY A 672 -0.16 -3.00 32.74
N ASP A 673 -1.44 -3.25 32.46
CA ASP A 673 -1.90 -3.59 31.12
C ASP A 673 -2.12 -2.34 30.24
N ASP A 674 -1.91 -2.49 28.94
CA ASP A 674 -2.14 -1.44 27.96
C ASP A 674 -3.62 -1.36 27.52
N VAL A 675 -4.06 -0.12 27.32
CA VAL A 675 -5.41 0.27 26.91
C VAL A 675 -5.30 1.21 25.72
N PHE A 676 -6.12 0.96 24.69
CA PHE A 676 -6.05 1.66 23.41
C PHE A 676 -7.19 2.67 23.23
N SER A 677 -6.91 3.77 22.54
CA SER A 677 -7.90 4.77 22.12
C SER A 677 -8.95 4.15 21.18
N GLY A 678 -10.23 4.39 21.44
CA GLY A 678 -11.36 3.81 20.71
C GLY A 678 -11.97 2.57 21.36
N THR A 679 -11.36 2.03 22.42
CA THR A 679 -11.95 0.98 23.27
C THR A 679 -12.94 1.58 24.25
N ILE A 680 -13.96 0.83 24.69
CA ILE A 680 -14.99 1.35 25.61
C ILE A 680 -14.88 0.64 26.96
N ASN A 681 -14.67 1.39 28.04
CA ASN A 681 -14.71 0.84 29.38
C ASN A 681 -16.15 0.43 29.76
N GLN A 682 -16.41 -0.83 30.08
CA GLN A 682 -17.76 -1.33 30.41
C GLN A 682 -18.03 -1.44 31.92
N ALA A 683 -16.98 -1.46 32.77
CA ALA A 683 -17.12 -1.75 34.19
C ALA A 683 -16.75 -0.55 35.09
N ARG A 684 -15.69 -0.63 35.89
CA ARG A 684 -15.36 0.41 36.88
C ARG A 684 -14.47 1.50 36.27
N PRO A 685 -14.53 2.75 36.76
CA PRO A 685 -13.57 3.76 36.32
C PRO A 685 -12.14 3.34 36.63
N VAL A 686 -11.23 3.57 35.68
CA VAL A 686 -9.80 3.25 35.81
C VAL A 686 -8.95 4.47 35.51
N SER A 687 -7.79 4.57 36.15
CA SER A 687 -6.80 5.61 35.89
C SER A 687 -5.74 5.05 34.94
N VAL A 688 -5.61 5.68 33.78
CA VAL A 688 -4.71 5.28 32.70
C VAL A 688 -3.63 6.35 32.55
N ARG A 689 -2.36 5.94 32.54
CA ARG A 689 -1.22 6.84 32.24
C ARG A 689 -0.98 6.84 30.74
N ILE A 690 -1.01 8.01 30.14
CA ILE A 690 -0.80 8.17 28.70
C ILE A 690 0.63 7.82 28.31
N THR A 691 0.77 6.88 27.38
CA THR A 691 2.05 6.42 26.80
C THR A 691 2.21 6.85 25.33
N GLY A 692 1.10 7.11 24.63
CA GLY A 692 1.09 7.62 23.26
C GLY A 692 0.44 9.01 23.15
N LEU A 693 1.00 9.89 22.33
CA LEU A 693 0.38 11.17 21.96
C LEU A 693 -0.19 11.11 20.54
N SER A 694 -0.92 12.18 20.16
CA SER A 694 -1.55 12.33 18.84
C SER A 694 -0.58 12.00 17.69
N GLY A 695 -1.04 11.18 16.75
CA GLY A 695 -0.26 10.73 15.58
C GLY A 695 0.43 9.38 15.79
N ASN A 696 0.64 8.95 17.04
CA ASN A 696 1.31 7.70 17.37
C ASN A 696 0.37 6.67 18.04
N SER A 697 -0.91 6.98 18.23
CA SER A 697 -1.86 6.02 18.80
C SER A 697 -2.21 4.91 17.79
N MET A 698 -2.59 3.73 18.29
CA MET A 698 -3.06 2.61 17.47
C MET A 698 -4.22 3.04 16.55
N LEU A 699 -5.15 3.85 17.06
CA LEU A 699 -6.25 4.39 16.27
C LEU A 699 -5.75 5.32 15.16
N ASP A 700 -4.76 6.17 15.43
CA ASP A 700 -4.15 7.05 14.42
C ASP A 700 -3.41 6.24 13.34
N GLN A 701 -2.70 5.18 13.74
CA GLN A 701 -2.05 4.25 12.81
C GLN A 701 -3.08 3.52 11.92
N ILE A 702 -4.20 3.07 12.50
CA ILE A 702 -5.31 2.48 11.75
C ILE A 702 -5.88 3.48 10.75
N ILE A 703 -6.14 4.73 11.18
CA ILE A 703 -6.64 5.79 10.30
C ILE A 703 -5.64 6.06 9.17
N GLY A 704 -4.33 6.12 9.48
CA GLY A 704 -3.25 6.27 8.49
C GLY A 704 -3.19 5.14 7.47
N ALA A 705 -3.25 3.89 7.93
CA ALA A 705 -3.23 2.71 7.06
C ALA A 705 -4.46 2.67 6.12
N VAL A 706 -5.65 3.00 6.63
CA VAL A 706 -6.87 3.08 5.81
C VAL A 706 -6.77 4.21 4.77
N ARG A 707 -6.18 5.36 5.13
CA ARG A 707 -5.94 6.46 4.19
C ARG A 707 -5.00 6.04 3.05
N GLU A 708 -3.91 5.34 3.38
CA GLU A 708 -2.97 4.85 2.38
C GLU A 708 -3.64 3.90 1.38
N GLY A 709 -4.51 3.00 1.87
CA GLY A 709 -5.26 2.10 1.00
C GLY A 709 -6.33 2.74 0.14
N GLN A 710 -6.87 3.90 0.52
CA GLN A 710 -7.80 4.64 -0.34
C GLN A 710 -7.11 5.29 -1.55
N ILE A 711 -5.78 5.34 -1.58
CA ILE A 711 -5.00 5.98 -2.67
C ILE A 711 -4.75 4.99 -3.82
N ARG A 712 -4.63 3.68 -3.54
CA ARG A 712 -4.26 2.67 -4.55
C ARG A 712 -5.47 2.15 -5.35
N ARG A 713 -5.37 2.20 -6.70
CA ARG A 713 -6.45 1.85 -7.63
C ARG A 713 -6.38 0.42 -8.14
N ALA A 714 -7.55 -0.20 -8.34
CA ALA A 714 -7.63 -1.51 -8.97
C ALA A 714 -7.30 -1.45 -10.48
N PRO A 715 -6.55 -2.42 -11.03
CA PRO A 715 -6.33 -2.54 -12.48
C PRO A 715 -7.63 -2.60 -13.30
N ILE A 716 -8.70 -3.18 -12.75
CA ILE A 716 -10.02 -3.23 -13.43
C ILE A 716 -10.62 -1.84 -13.67
N GLU A 717 -10.36 -0.84 -12.82
CA GLU A 717 -10.80 0.54 -13.04
C GLU A 717 -10.10 1.16 -14.26
N ARG A 718 -8.80 0.89 -14.42
CA ARG A 718 -8.02 1.33 -15.59
C ARG A 718 -8.56 0.72 -16.88
N THR A 719 -9.01 -0.53 -16.81
CA THR A 719 -9.61 -1.21 -17.96
C THR A 719 -10.94 -0.56 -18.36
N ALA A 720 -11.77 -0.16 -17.39
CA ALA A 720 -13.02 0.56 -17.65
C ALA A 720 -12.79 1.91 -18.35
N ASP A 721 -11.73 2.64 -17.95
CA ASP A 721 -11.33 3.88 -18.59
C ASP A 721 -10.84 3.67 -20.02
N GLN A 722 -10.06 2.61 -20.26
CA GLN A 722 -9.60 2.24 -21.60
C GLN A 722 -10.77 1.89 -22.52
N ILE A 723 -11.72 1.09 -22.03
CA ILE A 723 -12.95 0.74 -22.77
C ILE A 723 -13.72 2.02 -23.11
N THR A 724 -13.92 2.91 -22.13
CA THR A 724 -14.63 4.19 -22.35
C THR A 724 -13.94 5.05 -23.41
N GLY A 725 -12.61 5.11 -23.38
CA GLY A 725 -11.82 5.90 -24.35
C GLY A 725 -11.90 5.38 -25.79
N VAL A 726 -12.21 4.11 -26.00
CA VAL A 726 -12.44 3.50 -27.33
C VAL A 726 -13.93 3.53 -27.71
N PHE A 727 -14.80 3.32 -26.73
CA PHE A 727 -16.23 3.22 -26.91
C PHE A 727 -16.87 4.54 -27.39
N VAL A 728 -16.45 5.69 -26.84
CA VAL A 728 -17.01 7.00 -27.20
C VAL A 728 -16.79 7.37 -28.68
N PRO A 729 -15.58 7.24 -29.26
CA PRO A 729 -15.36 7.41 -30.69
C PRO A 729 -16.20 6.46 -31.57
N ILE A 730 -16.33 5.19 -31.17
CA ILE A 730 -17.13 4.20 -31.91
C ILE A 730 -18.60 4.61 -31.95
N ILE A 731 -19.16 5.01 -30.80
CA ILE A 731 -20.56 5.49 -30.73
C ILE A 731 -20.75 6.76 -31.55
N THR A 732 -19.78 7.67 -31.52
CA THR A 732 -19.84 8.90 -32.33
C THR A 732 -19.85 8.57 -33.81
N LEU A 733 -19.02 7.63 -34.24
CA LEU A 733 -19.02 7.13 -35.61
C LEU A 733 -20.37 6.46 -35.96
N ILE A 734 -20.92 5.63 -35.08
CA ILE A 734 -22.23 4.99 -35.28
C ILE A 734 -23.33 6.05 -35.40
N ALA A 735 -23.37 7.08 -34.56
CA ALA A 735 -24.37 8.15 -34.63
C ALA A 735 -24.27 8.97 -35.93
N ILE A 736 -23.06 9.24 -36.41
CA ILE A 736 -22.84 9.92 -37.69
C ILE A 736 -23.27 9.04 -38.86
N LEU A 737 -22.91 7.75 -38.84
CA LEU A 737 -23.32 6.80 -39.88
C LEU A 737 -24.84 6.62 -39.88
N ASP A 738 -25.46 6.50 -38.71
CA ASP A 738 -26.90 6.40 -38.54
C ASP A 738 -27.62 7.60 -39.16
N TRP A 739 -27.17 8.82 -38.83
CA TRP A 739 -27.69 10.05 -39.45
C TRP A 739 -27.57 10.03 -40.97
N ILE A 740 -26.39 9.70 -41.51
CA ILE A 740 -26.13 9.68 -42.95
C ILE A 740 -26.98 8.62 -43.66
N ILE A 741 -27.12 7.42 -43.08
CA ILE A 741 -27.90 6.31 -43.66
C ILE A 741 -29.37 6.70 -43.75
N TRP A 742 -29.96 7.19 -42.66
CA TRP A 742 -31.37 7.61 -42.64
C TRP A 742 -31.63 8.81 -43.55
N LEU A 743 -30.71 9.78 -43.58
CA LEU A 743 -30.79 10.93 -44.47
C LEU A 743 -30.73 10.50 -45.95
N ALA A 744 -29.78 9.63 -46.31
CA ALA A 744 -29.63 9.14 -47.67
C ALA A 744 -30.85 8.32 -48.11
N LEU A 745 -31.42 7.48 -47.24
CA LEU A 745 -32.63 6.71 -47.52
C LEU A 745 -33.85 7.62 -47.71
N GLY A 746 -34.01 8.64 -46.86
CA GLY A 746 -35.07 9.65 -46.97
C GLY A 746 -34.99 10.45 -48.27
N LEU A 747 -33.82 11.01 -48.58
CA LEU A 747 -33.60 11.80 -49.81
C LEU A 747 -33.68 10.94 -51.08
N SER A 748 -33.38 9.64 -51.01
CA SER A 748 -33.48 8.73 -52.16
C SER A 748 -34.92 8.39 -52.57
N GLY A 749 -35.93 8.82 -51.79
CA GLY A 749 -37.35 8.52 -52.06
C GLY A 749 -37.72 7.04 -51.88
N ARG A 750 -36.83 6.22 -51.30
CA ARG A 750 -37.10 4.80 -51.03
C ARG A 750 -37.97 4.60 -49.79
N LEU A 751 -38.01 5.57 -48.89
CA LEU A 751 -38.84 5.53 -47.69
C LEU A 751 -40.21 6.17 -47.96
N PRO A 752 -41.31 5.57 -47.47
CA PRO A 752 -42.64 6.19 -47.57
C PRO A 752 -42.67 7.53 -46.83
N GLU A 753 -43.25 8.57 -47.43
CA GLU A 753 -43.44 9.88 -46.77
C GLU A 753 -44.29 9.79 -45.49
N SER A 754 -45.10 8.74 -45.35
CA SER A 754 -45.86 8.46 -44.13
C SER A 754 -44.98 8.18 -42.91
N TRP A 755 -43.72 7.82 -43.08
CA TRP A 755 -42.78 7.61 -41.96
C TRP A 755 -42.31 8.94 -41.35
N MET A 756 -42.36 10.03 -42.11
CA MET A 756 -41.94 11.35 -41.65
C MET A 756 -42.95 11.97 -40.65
N ASN A 757 -44.18 11.43 -40.55
CA ASN A 757 -45.23 11.84 -39.60
C ASN A 757 -45.41 13.37 -39.45
N GLY A 758 -45.21 14.13 -40.54
CA GLY A 758 -45.42 15.58 -40.55
C GLY A 758 -44.38 16.42 -39.80
N ASN A 759 -43.13 15.96 -39.70
CA ASN A 759 -42.05 16.73 -39.09
C ASN A 759 -41.66 17.95 -39.99
N PRO A 760 -41.80 19.21 -39.54
CA PRO A 760 -41.66 20.40 -40.40
C PRO A 760 -40.26 20.60 -40.99
N GLY A 761 -39.22 20.00 -40.40
CA GLY A 761 -37.84 20.13 -40.89
C GLY A 761 -37.45 19.25 -42.08
N GLY A 762 -38.29 18.31 -42.52
CA GLY A 762 -37.91 17.34 -43.56
C GLY A 762 -37.02 16.19 -43.05
N TRP A 763 -36.42 15.45 -43.99
CA TRP A 763 -35.65 14.22 -43.71
C TRP A 763 -34.36 14.50 -42.91
N GLU A 764 -33.82 15.71 -42.99
CA GLU A 764 -32.62 16.19 -42.30
C GLU A 764 -32.79 16.16 -40.78
N PHE A 765 -33.87 16.77 -40.27
CA PHE A 765 -34.13 16.85 -38.84
C PHE A 765 -34.75 15.56 -38.31
N TRP A 766 -35.54 14.85 -39.13
CA TRP A 766 -36.08 13.54 -38.76
C TRP A 766 -34.96 12.51 -38.55
N SER A 767 -33.98 12.44 -39.45
CA SER A 767 -32.82 11.54 -39.30
C SER A 767 -31.91 11.94 -38.13
N LEU A 768 -31.79 13.24 -37.84
CA LEU A 768 -30.99 13.76 -36.72
C LEU A 768 -31.52 13.28 -35.35
N GLN A 769 -32.82 12.99 -35.23
CA GLN A 769 -33.42 12.47 -34.00
C GLN A 769 -32.80 11.14 -33.55
N PHE A 770 -32.58 10.22 -34.49
CA PHE A 770 -31.97 8.91 -34.20
C PHE A 770 -30.53 9.09 -33.73
N ALA A 771 -29.77 9.97 -34.37
CA ALA A 771 -28.41 10.29 -33.94
C ALA A 771 -28.35 10.90 -32.53
N ILE A 772 -29.26 11.82 -32.20
CA ILE A 772 -29.38 12.38 -30.84
C ILE A 772 -29.71 11.27 -29.83
N SER A 773 -30.67 10.40 -30.14
CA SER A 773 -31.01 9.26 -29.28
C SER A 773 -29.84 8.30 -29.07
N VAL A 774 -29.03 8.02 -30.10
CA VAL A 774 -27.81 7.21 -30.00
C VAL A 774 -26.78 7.87 -29.09
N PHE A 775 -26.52 9.18 -29.25
CA PHE A 775 -25.59 9.92 -28.40
C PHE A 775 -25.98 9.87 -26.91
N VAL A 776 -27.28 9.96 -26.63
CA VAL A 776 -27.82 9.98 -25.26
C VAL A 776 -27.81 8.59 -24.63
N VAL A 777 -28.36 7.59 -25.33
CA VAL A 777 -28.55 6.25 -24.76
C VAL A 777 -27.22 5.55 -24.49
N ALA A 778 -26.21 5.87 -25.29
CA ALA A 778 -24.91 5.22 -25.24
C ALA A 778 -24.03 5.71 -24.09
N CYS A 779 -24.45 6.60 -23.18
CA CYS A 779 -23.57 7.03 -22.09
C CYS A 779 -22.99 5.81 -21.32
N PRO A 780 -21.66 5.63 -21.24
CA PRO A 780 -21.05 4.55 -20.47
C PRO A 780 -21.02 4.84 -18.95
N CYS A 781 -21.96 5.64 -18.46
CA CYS A 781 -22.09 6.10 -17.09
C CYS A 781 -22.04 4.93 -16.08
N GLY A 782 -22.76 3.83 -16.34
CA GLY A 782 -22.77 2.64 -15.48
C GLY A 782 -21.47 1.85 -15.46
N ILE A 783 -20.73 1.84 -16.58
CA ILE A 783 -19.43 1.15 -16.71
C ILE A 783 -18.39 1.82 -15.81
N GLY A 784 -18.30 3.16 -15.84
CA GLY A 784 -17.36 3.91 -15.00
C GLY A 784 -17.65 3.85 -13.49
N LEU A 785 -18.87 3.52 -13.09
CA LEU A 785 -19.28 3.44 -11.68
C LEU A 785 -19.18 2.03 -11.07
N ALA A 786 -19.19 1.00 -11.91
CA ALA A 786 -19.30 -0.39 -11.47
C ALA A 786 -18.20 -0.82 -10.48
N ALA A 787 -16.94 -0.52 -10.80
CA ALA A 787 -15.79 -0.85 -9.97
C ALA A 787 -15.68 -0.01 -8.68
N PRO A 788 -15.61 1.34 -8.76
CA PRO A 788 -15.34 2.15 -7.57
C PRO A 788 -16.44 1.99 -6.52
N THR A 789 -17.73 1.99 -6.90
CA THR A 789 -18.82 1.85 -5.92
C THR A 789 -18.79 0.51 -5.19
N ALA A 790 -18.46 -0.58 -5.89
CA ALA A 790 -18.38 -1.89 -5.28
C ALA A 790 -17.15 -2.04 -4.35
N LEU A 791 -15.98 -1.55 -4.77
CA LEU A 791 -14.76 -1.56 -3.96
C LEU A 791 -14.95 -0.76 -2.66
N PHE A 792 -15.62 0.38 -2.74
CA PHE A 792 -15.91 1.18 -1.55
C PHE A 792 -16.84 0.50 -0.55
N VAL A 793 -17.93 -0.07 -1.03
CA VAL A 793 -18.85 -0.83 -0.16
C VAL A 793 -18.13 -2.04 0.42
N GLY A 794 -17.27 -2.70 -0.38
CA GLY A 794 -16.41 -3.81 0.04
C GLY A 794 -15.40 -3.42 1.12
N GLY A 795 -14.67 -2.32 0.94
CA GLY A 795 -13.70 -1.81 1.92
C GLY A 795 -14.35 -1.40 3.23
N GLY A 796 -15.50 -0.72 3.17
CA GLY A 796 -16.27 -0.40 4.39
C GLY A 796 -16.77 -1.64 5.12
N LEU A 797 -17.13 -2.70 4.39
CA LEU A 797 -17.55 -3.97 4.97
C LEU A 797 -16.36 -4.79 5.51
N ALA A 798 -15.18 -4.70 4.89
CA ALA A 798 -13.95 -5.29 5.40
C ALA A 798 -13.57 -4.67 6.75
N ALA A 799 -13.58 -3.34 6.83
CA ALA A 799 -13.29 -2.62 8.07
C ALA A 799 -14.27 -3.00 9.20
N GLN A 800 -15.56 -3.18 8.90
CA GLN A 800 -16.56 -3.66 9.87
C GLN A 800 -16.32 -5.08 10.38
N ASN A 801 -15.53 -5.89 9.67
CA ASN A 801 -15.14 -7.24 10.09
C ASN A 801 -13.68 -7.29 10.59
N GLY A 802 -13.10 -6.15 10.99
CA GLY A 802 -11.74 -6.08 11.53
C GLY A 802 -10.64 -6.34 10.49
N ILE A 803 -10.91 -6.07 9.20
CA ILE A 803 -9.95 -6.22 8.10
C ILE A 803 -9.68 -4.85 7.49
N LEU A 804 -8.47 -4.34 7.66
CA LEU A 804 -8.02 -3.08 7.09
C LEU A 804 -7.37 -3.34 5.73
N VAL A 805 -7.71 -2.50 4.76
CA VAL A 805 -7.26 -2.65 3.37
C VAL A 805 -6.34 -1.48 3.04
N LYS A 806 -5.02 -1.75 3.07
CA LYS A 806 -3.93 -0.82 2.76
C LYS A 806 -3.49 -0.88 1.29
N GLY A 807 -3.64 -2.03 0.63
CA GLY A 807 -3.32 -2.16 -0.80
C GLY A 807 -4.42 -1.64 -1.74
N GLY A 808 -5.52 -1.13 -1.19
CA GLY A 808 -6.62 -0.53 -1.95
C GLY A 808 -7.34 -1.49 -2.89
N GLY A 809 -7.72 -0.98 -4.06
CA GLY A 809 -8.48 -1.76 -5.04
C GLY A 809 -7.67 -2.89 -5.72
N GLU A 810 -6.34 -2.74 -5.78
CA GLU A 810 -5.42 -3.73 -6.36
C GLU A 810 -5.33 -4.97 -5.48
N ALA A 811 -5.09 -4.81 -4.19
CA ALA A 811 -5.07 -5.89 -3.23
C ALA A 811 -6.40 -6.68 -3.18
N PHE A 812 -7.56 -6.01 -3.26
CA PHE A 812 -8.83 -6.73 -3.39
C PHE A 812 -8.92 -7.59 -4.66
N GLN A 813 -8.31 -7.14 -5.76
CA GLN A 813 -8.29 -7.89 -7.02
C GLN A 813 -7.46 -9.16 -6.89
N GLU A 814 -6.26 -9.02 -6.35
CA GLU A 814 -5.32 -10.13 -6.18
C GLU A 814 -5.84 -11.12 -5.14
N ALA A 815 -6.39 -10.63 -4.01
CA ALA A 815 -7.06 -11.47 -3.01
C ALA A 815 -8.28 -12.23 -3.57
N SER A 816 -9.01 -11.65 -4.54
CA SER A 816 -10.12 -12.36 -5.20
C SER A 816 -9.65 -13.51 -6.11
N GLN A 817 -8.42 -13.41 -6.63
CA GLN A 817 -7.81 -14.36 -7.54
C GLN A 817 -6.83 -15.31 -6.85
N LEU A 818 -6.78 -15.26 -5.51
CA LEU A 818 -5.81 -16.00 -4.74
C LEU A 818 -5.86 -17.50 -5.02
N ASP A 819 -4.68 -18.08 -5.22
CA ASP A 819 -4.49 -19.49 -5.50
C ASP A 819 -3.69 -20.19 -4.39
N CYS A 820 -2.77 -19.48 -3.73
CA CYS A 820 -1.91 -20.00 -2.67
C CYS A 820 -1.79 -19.02 -1.49
N ILE A 821 -1.78 -19.53 -0.26
CA ILE A 821 -1.42 -18.79 0.96
C ILE A 821 -0.22 -19.48 1.59
N VAL A 822 0.82 -18.71 1.84
CA VAL A 822 1.98 -19.08 2.63
C VAL A 822 1.80 -18.51 4.02
N PHE A 823 1.83 -19.36 5.04
CA PHE A 823 1.75 -18.98 6.43
C PHE A 823 3.15 -18.99 7.04
N ASP A 824 3.51 -17.94 7.78
CA ASP A 824 4.55 -18.08 8.78
C ASP A 824 4.07 -19.01 9.91
N LYS A 825 5.01 -19.70 10.56
CA LYS A 825 4.68 -20.61 11.66
C LYS A 825 4.43 -19.83 12.96
N THR A 826 5.42 -19.04 13.39
CA THR A 826 5.47 -18.48 14.74
C THR A 826 4.58 -17.25 14.82
N GLY A 827 3.65 -17.20 15.77
CA GLY A 827 2.73 -16.06 15.96
C GLY A 827 1.61 -15.91 14.92
N THR A 828 1.74 -16.63 13.82
CA THR A 828 0.69 -16.78 12.80
C THR A 828 -0.12 -18.07 12.98
N ILE A 829 0.45 -19.26 12.79
CA ILE A 829 -0.24 -20.54 13.06
C ILE A 829 -0.28 -20.83 14.56
N THR A 830 0.80 -20.49 15.25
CA THR A 830 0.90 -20.57 16.70
C THR A 830 0.45 -19.26 17.36
N GLU A 831 0.27 -19.28 18.67
CA GLU A 831 -0.16 -18.09 19.41
C GLU A 831 0.95 -17.01 19.46
N GLY A 832 2.23 -17.39 19.32
CA GLY A 832 3.36 -16.46 19.24
C GLY A 832 3.71 -15.80 20.57
N GLY A 833 3.19 -16.36 21.67
CA GLY A 833 3.43 -15.88 23.03
C GLY A 833 4.69 -16.49 23.66
N GLU A 834 4.86 -16.26 24.97
CA GLU A 834 5.91 -16.95 25.72
C GLU A 834 5.66 -18.47 25.64
N PRO A 835 6.68 -19.27 25.27
CA PRO A 835 6.50 -20.71 25.15
C PRO A 835 6.09 -21.31 26.49
N ALA A 836 5.27 -22.36 26.46
CA ALA A 836 4.75 -22.97 27.67
C ALA A 836 5.24 -24.42 27.82
N ILE A 837 5.34 -24.88 29.07
CA ILE A 837 5.54 -26.31 29.34
C ILE A 837 4.22 -27.03 29.07
N THR A 838 4.27 -27.93 28.09
CA THR A 838 3.12 -28.74 27.66
C THR A 838 3.08 -30.08 28.38
N ASP A 839 4.23 -30.72 28.52
CA ASP A 839 4.38 -32.02 29.18
C ASP A 839 5.62 -32.01 30.05
N HIS A 840 5.58 -32.79 31.12
CA HIS A 840 6.73 -33.04 31.98
C HIS A 840 6.70 -34.51 32.39
N GLU A 841 7.88 -35.11 32.48
CA GLU A 841 8.06 -36.48 32.95
C GLU A 841 9.13 -36.48 34.05
N ILE A 842 8.83 -37.18 35.15
CA ILE A 842 9.74 -37.36 36.27
C ILE A 842 10.49 -38.67 36.06
N ALA A 843 11.73 -38.57 35.58
CA ALA A 843 12.57 -39.72 35.27
C ALA A 843 13.08 -40.43 36.54
N ASN A 844 13.23 -39.70 37.65
CA ASN A 844 13.63 -40.26 38.95
C ASN A 844 12.87 -39.54 40.09
N SER A 845 12.35 -40.29 41.06
CA SER A 845 11.44 -39.79 42.10
C SER A 845 12.13 -39.30 43.39
N GLU A 846 13.47 -39.34 43.47
CA GLU A 846 14.21 -38.87 44.63
C GLU A 846 14.31 -37.32 44.63
N ASP A 847 13.83 -36.66 45.69
CA ASP A 847 14.00 -35.22 45.95
C ASP A 847 13.42 -34.26 44.89
N VAL A 848 12.32 -34.63 44.21
CA VAL A 848 11.68 -33.84 43.12
C VAL A 848 11.41 -32.37 43.49
N ASP A 849 10.94 -32.09 44.72
CA ASP A 849 10.66 -30.73 45.18
C ASP A 849 11.94 -29.87 45.22
N LYS A 850 13.08 -30.46 45.62
CA LYS A 850 14.38 -29.77 45.61
C LYS A 850 14.87 -29.54 44.18
N VAL A 851 14.59 -30.47 43.26
CA VAL A 851 14.94 -30.29 41.85
C VAL A 851 14.16 -29.12 41.24
N TRP A 852 12.86 -28.99 41.53
CA TRP A 852 12.07 -27.84 41.10
C TRP A 852 12.55 -26.52 41.70
N GLY A 853 12.94 -26.51 42.98
CA GLY A 853 13.56 -25.34 43.62
C GLY A 853 14.89 -24.95 42.99
N ALA A 854 15.68 -25.93 42.57
CA ALA A 854 16.94 -25.71 41.85
C ALA A 854 16.72 -25.18 40.43
N VAL A 855 15.74 -25.71 39.71
CA VAL A 855 15.34 -25.23 38.37
C VAL A 855 14.87 -23.77 38.44
N LEU A 856 14.04 -23.44 39.43
CA LEU A 856 13.54 -22.08 39.63
C LEU A 856 14.68 -21.09 39.88
N ASP A 857 15.64 -21.43 40.75
CA ASP A 857 16.73 -20.52 41.10
C ASP A 857 17.76 -20.33 39.96
N LEU A 858 18.00 -21.37 39.16
CA LEU A 858 18.89 -21.28 38.00
C LEU A 858 18.26 -20.48 36.86
N GLU A 859 16.99 -20.72 36.53
CA GLU A 859 16.34 -20.12 35.36
C GLU A 859 15.75 -18.73 35.62
N LYS A 860 15.49 -18.31 36.87
CA LYS A 860 14.90 -16.99 37.17
C LYS A 860 15.71 -15.79 36.66
N ASN A 861 17.02 -15.97 36.48
CA ASN A 861 17.93 -14.92 36.01
C ASN A 861 18.18 -15.00 34.50
N SER A 862 17.67 -16.02 33.82
CA SER A 862 17.84 -16.20 32.38
C SER A 862 16.76 -15.44 31.61
N SER A 863 17.18 -14.72 30.56
CA SER A 863 16.28 -13.99 29.66
C SER A 863 15.69 -14.88 28.57
N HIS A 864 16.11 -16.15 28.48
CA HIS A 864 15.70 -17.07 27.43
C HIS A 864 14.20 -17.41 27.54
N PRO A 865 13.42 -17.42 26.45
CA PRO A 865 11.98 -17.72 26.51
C PRO A 865 11.63 -19.07 27.16
N ILE A 866 12.46 -20.09 26.92
CA ILE A 866 12.34 -21.41 27.57
C ILE A 866 12.54 -21.33 29.09
N ALA A 867 13.44 -20.47 29.56
CA ALA A 867 13.69 -20.26 30.99
C ALA A 867 12.46 -19.69 31.70
N LYS A 868 11.84 -18.68 31.10
CA LYS A 868 10.58 -18.10 31.60
C LYS A 868 9.46 -19.12 31.67
N ALA A 869 9.33 -19.98 30.64
CA ALA A 869 8.38 -21.08 30.63
C ALA A 869 8.59 -22.03 31.83
N MET A 870 9.85 -22.37 32.09
CA MET A 870 10.25 -23.23 33.20
C MET A 870 10.01 -22.58 34.56
N VAL A 871 10.33 -21.30 34.73
CA VAL A 871 10.11 -20.53 35.95
C VAL A 871 8.61 -20.41 36.26
N SER A 872 7.80 -20.08 35.25
CA SER A 872 6.34 -19.98 35.39
C SER A 872 5.73 -21.31 35.84
N PHE A 873 6.14 -22.41 35.20
CA PHE A 873 5.67 -23.75 35.56
C PHE A 873 6.21 -24.21 36.92
N ALA A 874 7.49 -23.99 37.23
CA ALA A 874 8.07 -24.35 38.52
C ALA A 874 7.39 -23.60 39.68
N ASN A 875 7.05 -22.31 39.50
CA ASN A 875 6.29 -21.55 40.50
C ASN A 875 4.91 -22.17 40.78
N SER A 876 4.26 -22.77 39.78
CA SER A 876 2.96 -23.45 39.97
C SER A 876 3.06 -24.71 40.85
N GLN A 877 4.26 -25.32 40.93
CA GLN A 877 4.52 -26.52 41.74
C GLN A 877 4.87 -26.19 43.20
N GLN A 878 4.98 -24.90 43.58
CA GLN A 878 5.30 -24.43 44.93
C GLN A 878 6.57 -25.06 45.58
N PRO A 879 7.75 -25.02 44.93
CA PRO A 879 8.94 -25.67 45.44
C PRO A 879 9.59 -24.92 46.63
N PRO A 880 10.39 -25.62 47.45
CA PRO A 880 11.21 -25.01 48.50
C PRO A 880 12.25 -24.04 47.91
N ALA A 881 12.46 -22.91 48.60
CA ALA A 881 13.44 -21.90 48.20
C ALA A 881 14.87 -22.44 48.36
N LEU A 882 15.56 -22.62 47.23
CA LEU A 882 16.97 -22.97 47.16
C LEU A 882 17.77 -21.81 46.58
N LYS A 883 19.06 -21.72 46.93
CA LYS A 883 19.96 -20.70 46.42
C LYS A 883 21.24 -21.36 45.92
N ALA A 884 21.51 -21.19 44.63
CA ALA A 884 22.71 -21.70 43.98
C ALA A 884 23.94 -20.95 44.53
N THR A 885 25.00 -21.71 44.78
CA THR A 885 26.29 -21.17 45.25
C THR A 885 27.21 -20.86 44.07
N THR A 886 27.13 -21.69 43.02
CA THR A 886 27.83 -21.49 41.75
C THR A 886 26.84 -21.78 40.62
N VAL A 887 26.85 -20.92 39.60
CA VAL A 887 26.06 -21.06 38.37
C VAL A 887 27.04 -20.87 37.21
N ASP A 888 27.01 -21.81 36.28
CA ASP A 888 27.85 -21.82 35.09
C ASP A 888 26.95 -22.00 33.86
N GLU A 889 26.94 -21.01 32.98
CA GLU A 889 26.15 -21.02 31.76
C GLU A 889 27.01 -21.54 30.60
N ILE A 890 26.56 -22.61 29.95
CA ILE A 890 27.27 -23.29 28.87
C ILE A 890 26.58 -22.92 27.55
N PRO A 891 27.17 -22.03 26.74
CA PRO A 891 26.53 -21.50 25.53
C PRO A 891 26.08 -22.60 24.57
N GLY A 892 24.83 -22.52 24.12
CA GLY A 892 24.23 -23.47 23.19
C GLY A 892 23.90 -24.85 23.77
N LYS A 893 24.07 -25.04 25.09
CA LYS A 893 23.80 -26.31 25.78
C LYS A 893 22.84 -26.15 26.96
N GLY A 894 23.10 -25.21 27.87
CA GLY A 894 22.25 -24.97 29.04
C GLY A 894 23.04 -24.43 30.24
N MET A 895 22.58 -24.71 31.46
CA MET A 895 23.17 -24.23 32.72
C MET A 895 23.54 -25.37 33.66
N LYS A 896 24.54 -25.12 34.51
CA LYS A 896 24.98 -25.98 35.61
C LYS A 896 24.96 -25.19 36.91
N GLY A 897 24.40 -25.77 37.96
CA GLY A 897 24.30 -25.15 39.29
C GLY A 897 24.70 -26.09 40.41
N SER A 898 25.31 -25.54 41.47
CA SER A 898 25.59 -26.29 42.71
C SER A 898 24.85 -25.68 43.89
N PHE A 899 24.18 -26.53 44.68
CA PHE A 899 23.37 -26.17 45.84
C PHE A 899 23.92 -26.84 47.10
N PHE A 900 24.20 -26.05 48.13
CA PHE A 900 24.59 -26.54 49.46
C PHE A 900 23.45 -26.28 50.46
N PRO A 901 23.14 -27.23 51.35
CA PRO A 901 22.16 -27.00 52.41
C PRO A 901 22.63 -25.90 53.39
N GLN A 902 21.69 -25.11 53.91
CA GLN A 902 21.97 -24.10 54.95
C GLN A 902 22.35 -24.80 56.26
N GLY A 903 23.65 -24.86 56.54
CA GLY A 903 24.26 -25.60 57.65
C GLY A 903 25.25 -26.63 57.08
N GLN A 904 26.55 -26.40 57.31
CA GLN A 904 27.69 -26.95 56.56
C GLN A 904 27.89 -28.49 56.55
N ASP A 905 26.91 -29.30 56.94
CA ASP A 905 27.02 -30.77 57.00
C ASP A 905 25.88 -31.48 56.23
N GLY A 906 25.80 -31.24 54.91
CA GLY A 906 24.90 -32.00 54.05
C GLY A 906 25.44 -32.19 52.62
N PRO A 907 24.98 -33.21 51.89
CA PRO A 907 25.48 -33.51 50.55
C PRO A 907 25.14 -32.37 49.58
N ALA A 908 26.12 -31.98 48.75
CA ALA A 908 25.94 -30.95 47.74
C ALA A 908 25.13 -31.50 46.57
N LEU A 909 24.07 -30.80 46.17
CA LEU A 909 23.26 -31.14 45.00
C LEU A 909 23.77 -30.35 43.80
N GLU A 910 24.29 -31.04 42.80
CA GLU A 910 24.60 -30.45 41.50
C GLU A 910 23.47 -30.74 40.52
N VAL A 911 23.08 -29.71 39.76
CA VAL A 911 22.00 -29.77 38.77
C VAL A 911 22.52 -29.24 37.44
N ILE A 912 22.21 -29.96 36.36
CA ILE A 912 22.41 -29.50 34.97
C ILE A 912 21.05 -29.40 34.28
N ILE A 913 20.80 -28.32 33.57
CA ILE A 913 19.57 -28.06 32.83
C ILE A 913 19.97 -27.72 31.41
N GLY A 914 19.45 -28.44 30.42
CA GLY A 914 19.81 -28.14 29.04
C GLY A 914 19.31 -29.13 28.00
N ASN A 915 19.91 -29.07 26.82
CA ASN A 915 19.62 -29.96 25.70
C ASN A 915 20.32 -31.32 25.83
N GLU A 916 20.03 -32.23 24.91
CA GLU A 916 20.64 -33.57 24.87
C GLU A 916 22.16 -33.55 24.74
N ALA A 917 22.74 -32.53 24.11
CA ALA A 917 24.19 -32.42 24.01
C ALA A 917 24.82 -32.26 25.40
N LEU A 918 24.23 -31.42 26.27
CA LEU A 918 24.69 -31.23 27.65
C LEU A 918 24.62 -32.53 28.46
N ILE A 919 23.52 -33.27 28.31
CA ILE A 919 23.27 -34.54 29.00
C ILE A 919 24.22 -35.63 28.52
N LYS A 920 24.51 -35.66 27.21
CA LYS A 920 25.46 -36.59 26.61
C LYS A 920 26.91 -36.31 27.02
N ASP A 921 27.31 -35.05 27.11
CA ASP A 921 28.64 -34.65 27.56
C ASP A 921 28.93 -35.13 28.99
N HIS A 922 27.92 -35.08 29.85
CA HIS A 922 28.00 -35.53 31.25
C HIS A 922 27.69 -37.02 31.44
N LYS A 923 27.52 -37.77 30.33
CA LYS A 923 27.26 -39.23 30.31
C LYS A 923 26.08 -39.64 31.21
N VAL A 924 25.02 -38.85 31.26
CA VAL A 924 23.82 -39.19 32.02
C VAL A 924 23.11 -40.37 31.37
N ALA A 925 22.75 -41.39 32.14
CA ALA A 925 22.03 -42.54 31.63
C ALA A 925 20.56 -42.19 31.35
N ILE A 926 20.14 -42.31 30.08
CA ILE A 926 18.73 -42.18 29.66
C ILE A 926 18.18 -43.61 29.49
N SER A 927 17.07 -43.92 30.15
CA SER A 927 16.41 -45.23 30.00
C SER A 927 15.79 -45.36 28.60
N PRO A 928 15.65 -46.58 28.06
CA PRO A 928 15.03 -46.78 26.75
C PRO A 928 13.58 -46.25 26.68
N THR A 929 12.84 -46.30 27.79
CA THR A 929 11.49 -45.71 27.89
C THR A 929 11.50 -44.19 27.75
N ASN A 930 12.48 -43.52 28.36
CA ASN A 930 12.59 -42.07 28.31
C ASN A 930 13.08 -41.58 26.94
N ASP A 931 13.91 -42.38 26.26
CA ASP A 931 14.34 -42.09 24.88
C ASP A 931 13.19 -42.21 23.86
N GLU A 932 12.30 -43.20 24.03
CA GLU A 932 11.04 -43.30 23.27
C GLU A 932 10.11 -42.09 23.53
N MET A 933 10.03 -41.61 24.77
CA MET A 933 9.26 -40.40 25.09
C MET A 933 9.88 -39.14 24.47
N LEU A 934 11.21 -38.98 24.54
CA LEU A 934 11.91 -37.86 23.89
C LEU A 934 11.67 -37.82 22.39
N THR A 935 11.79 -38.97 21.73
CA THR A 935 11.53 -39.08 20.29
C THR A 935 10.05 -38.80 19.96
N THR A 936 9.12 -39.20 20.83
CA THR A 936 7.70 -38.87 20.71
C THR A 936 7.45 -37.36 20.84
N TRP A 937 8.00 -36.70 21.86
CA TRP A 937 7.84 -35.26 22.07
C TRP A 937 8.46 -34.44 20.93
N LYS A 938 9.62 -34.85 20.42
CA LYS A 938 10.22 -34.25 19.22
C LYS A 938 9.32 -34.39 17.99
N ARG A 939 8.70 -35.57 17.79
CA ARG A 939 7.70 -35.80 16.73
C ARG A 939 6.44 -34.97 16.91
N GLN A 940 6.13 -34.52 18.13
CA GLN A 940 5.02 -33.62 18.42
C GLN A 940 5.41 -32.14 18.31
N ALA A 941 6.54 -31.82 17.68
CA ALA A 941 7.08 -30.47 17.53
C ALA A 941 7.46 -29.78 18.85
N LYS A 942 7.71 -30.54 19.92
CA LYS A 942 8.07 -29.97 21.23
C LYS A 942 9.58 -29.87 21.35
N SER A 943 10.06 -28.73 21.84
CA SER A 943 11.43 -28.57 22.30
C SER A 943 11.60 -29.29 23.62
N VAL A 944 12.64 -30.10 23.76
CA VAL A 944 12.88 -30.89 24.96
C VAL A 944 13.99 -30.27 25.80
N VAL A 945 13.74 -30.14 27.09
CA VAL A 945 14.71 -29.73 28.11
C VAL A 945 14.87 -30.86 29.10
N LEU A 946 16.12 -31.17 29.41
CA LEU A 946 16.48 -32.28 30.28
C LEU A 946 17.17 -31.73 31.53
N VAL A 947 16.83 -32.30 32.68
CA VAL A 947 17.43 -31.96 33.96
C VAL A 947 18.14 -33.18 34.52
N GLY A 948 19.46 -33.07 34.67
CA GLY A 948 20.30 -34.07 35.32
C GLY A 948 20.67 -33.63 36.74
N THR A 949 20.69 -34.55 37.69
CA THR A 949 21.15 -34.27 39.05
C THR A 949 22.23 -35.23 39.51
N ARG A 950 23.06 -34.75 40.43
CA ARG A 950 24.10 -35.51 41.10
C ARG A 950 24.19 -35.08 42.56
N ILE A 951 24.25 -36.04 43.47
CA ILE A 951 24.38 -35.79 44.92
C ILE A 951 25.81 -36.14 45.33
N CYS A 952 26.57 -35.15 45.81
CA CYS A 952 27.96 -35.29 46.24
C CYS A 952 28.03 -35.32 47.78
N SER A 953 28.33 -36.48 48.36
CA SER A 953 28.33 -36.67 49.82
C SER A 953 29.65 -36.34 50.53
N THR A 954 30.74 -36.01 49.81
CA THR A 954 32.05 -35.64 50.41
C THR A 954 32.86 -34.70 49.50
N PRO A 955 33.61 -33.71 50.05
CA PRO A 955 34.51 -32.87 49.26
C PRO A 955 35.81 -33.64 48.94
N GLY A 956 35.84 -34.32 47.79
CA GLY A 956 36.98 -35.05 47.23
C GLY A 956 36.82 -35.21 45.70
N PRO A 957 37.83 -35.72 44.96
CA PRO A 957 37.78 -35.78 43.49
C PRO A 957 36.56 -36.59 43.00
N THR A 958 35.68 -35.91 42.27
CA THR A 958 34.29 -36.26 41.94
C THR A 958 34.16 -37.17 40.70
N GLU A 959 35.13 -38.03 40.42
CA GLU A 959 35.18 -38.80 39.16
C GLU A 959 34.28 -40.05 39.12
N HIS A 960 33.67 -40.48 40.24
CA HIS A 960 32.98 -41.78 40.32
C HIS A 960 31.47 -41.75 40.63
N ILE A 961 30.84 -40.59 40.79
CA ILE A 961 29.39 -40.51 41.04
C ILE A 961 28.65 -40.28 39.70
N PRO A 962 27.79 -41.21 39.25
CA PRO A 962 27.09 -41.07 37.99
C PRO A 962 26.00 -39.99 38.05
N TRP A 963 25.87 -39.21 36.98
CA TRP A 963 24.75 -38.30 36.78
C TRP A 963 23.48 -39.11 36.49
N LYS A 964 22.37 -38.71 37.12
CA LYS A 964 21.05 -39.30 36.90
C LYS A 964 20.13 -38.29 36.23
N LEU A 965 19.29 -38.76 35.32
CA LEU A 965 18.22 -37.96 34.72
C LEU A 965 17.07 -37.85 35.73
N SER A 966 16.62 -36.63 36.03
CA SER A 966 15.61 -36.38 37.06
C SER A 966 14.31 -35.84 36.49
N LEU A 967 14.37 -34.85 35.60
CA LEU A 967 13.20 -34.28 34.94
C LEU A 967 13.40 -34.18 33.43
N MET A 968 12.31 -34.35 32.69
CA MET A 968 12.23 -34.08 31.26
C MET A 968 11.06 -33.15 31.03
N LEU A 969 11.28 -32.04 30.34
CA LEU A 969 10.27 -31.01 30.10
C LEU A 969 10.10 -30.81 28.60
N ALA A 970 8.86 -30.74 28.16
CA ALA A 970 8.51 -30.47 26.77
C ALA A 970 7.90 -29.07 26.66
N VAL A 971 8.60 -28.21 25.93
CA VAL A 971 8.28 -26.80 25.74
C VAL A 971 7.83 -26.60 24.30
N SER A 972 6.65 -26.00 24.12
CA SER A 972 6.14 -25.70 22.79
C SER A 972 5.39 -24.38 22.80
N ASP A 973 5.41 -23.71 21.66
CA ASP A 973 4.45 -22.67 21.34
C ASP A 973 3.11 -23.34 20.98
N PRO A 974 2.01 -23.07 21.69
CA PRO A 974 0.72 -23.69 21.39
C PRO A 974 0.19 -23.27 20.02
N ILE A 975 -0.42 -24.22 19.30
CA ILE A 975 -1.11 -23.96 18.04
C ILE A 975 -2.45 -23.29 18.33
N ARG A 976 -2.82 -22.27 17.54
CA ARG A 976 -4.14 -21.62 17.66
C ARG A 976 -5.26 -22.64 17.50
N ARG A 977 -6.25 -22.59 18.38
CA ARG A 977 -7.36 -23.57 18.43
C ARG A 977 -8.13 -23.64 17.10
N GLU A 978 -8.25 -22.51 16.42
CA GLU A 978 -8.95 -22.37 15.14
C GLU A 978 -8.08 -22.68 13.91
N ALA A 979 -6.75 -22.86 14.04
CA ALA A 979 -5.84 -22.99 12.90
C ALA A 979 -6.23 -24.17 12.00
N LYS A 980 -6.39 -25.37 12.57
CA LYS A 980 -6.74 -26.58 11.82
C LYS A 980 -8.04 -26.44 11.04
N GLY A 981 -9.09 -25.92 11.69
CA GLY A 981 -10.40 -25.70 11.06
C GLY A 981 -10.32 -24.66 9.94
N THR A 982 -9.57 -23.58 10.16
CA THR A 982 -9.40 -22.49 9.19
C THR A 982 -8.61 -22.94 7.96
N LEU A 983 -7.48 -23.62 8.16
CA LEU A 983 -6.61 -24.13 7.08
C LEU A 983 -7.36 -25.16 6.23
N GLN A 984 -8.16 -26.04 6.85
CA GLN A 984 -9.02 -26.97 6.12
C GLN A 984 -10.10 -26.22 5.31
N ALA A 985 -10.69 -25.18 5.89
CA ALA A 985 -11.69 -24.36 5.22
C ALA A 985 -11.11 -23.52 4.06
N LEU A 986 -9.83 -23.16 4.10
CA LEU A 986 -9.09 -22.53 2.99
C LEU A 986 -8.87 -23.51 1.85
N ARG A 987 -8.42 -24.73 2.16
CA ARG A 987 -8.24 -25.80 1.16
C ARG A 987 -9.56 -26.15 0.47
N ASN A 988 -10.66 -26.25 1.23
CA ASN A 988 -12.00 -26.47 0.68
C ASN A 988 -12.48 -25.35 -0.26
N ARG A 989 -11.94 -24.13 -0.13
CA ARG A 989 -12.19 -22.99 -1.03
C ARG A 989 -11.30 -22.97 -2.27
N GLY A 990 -10.53 -24.03 -2.49
CA GLY A 990 -9.62 -24.19 -3.63
C GLY A 990 -8.38 -23.30 -3.54
N VAL A 991 -7.91 -23.00 -2.33
CA VAL A 991 -6.66 -22.26 -2.07
C VAL A 991 -5.63 -23.23 -1.49
N ALA A 992 -4.47 -23.32 -2.14
CA ALA A 992 -3.35 -24.10 -1.63
C ALA A 992 -2.80 -23.44 -0.36
N VAL A 993 -2.45 -24.25 0.63
CA VAL A 993 -1.91 -23.80 1.91
C VAL A 993 -0.49 -24.30 2.01
N TRP A 994 0.44 -23.38 2.26
CA TRP A 994 1.86 -23.61 2.46
C TRP A 994 2.30 -23.05 3.80
N MET A 995 3.35 -23.62 4.37
CA MET A 995 3.97 -23.13 5.58
C MET A 995 5.45 -22.86 5.34
N LEU A 996 5.90 -21.69 5.78
CA LEU A 996 7.29 -21.26 5.74
C LEU A 996 7.77 -21.12 7.19
N SER A 997 8.90 -21.74 7.53
CA SER A 997 9.42 -21.67 8.89
C SER A 997 10.95 -21.66 8.93
N GLY A 998 11.50 -20.92 9.91
CA GLY A 998 12.91 -20.97 10.25
C GLY A 998 13.28 -22.15 11.17
N ASP A 999 12.28 -22.86 11.69
CA ASP A 999 12.50 -24.02 12.56
C ASP A 999 13.14 -25.19 11.80
N ASN A 1000 13.67 -26.14 12.58
CA ASN A 1000 14.19 -27.38 12.02
C ASN A 1000 13.08 -28.13 11.24
N PRO A 1001 13.45 -28.93 10.22
CA PRO A 1001 12.49 -29.66 9.40
C PRO A 1001 11.58 -30.60 10.20
N THR A 1002 12.12 -31.28 11.22
CA THR A 1002 11.35 -32.23 12.04
C THR A 1002 10.19 -31.56 12.76
N THR A 1003 10.43 -30.41 13.40
CA THR A 1003 9.46 -29.59 14.11
C THR A 1003 8.46 -28.99 13.14
N ALA A 1004 8.93 -28.43 12.01
CA ALA A 1004 8.05 -27.85 11.00
C ALA A 1004 7.09 -28.90 10.40
N HIS A 1005 7.59 -30.09 10.02
CA HIS A 1005 6.75 -31.17 9.50
C HIS A 1005 5.73 -31.65 10.55
N ALA A 1006 6.14 -31.76 11.81
CA ALA A 1006 5.24 -32.12 12.91
C ALA A 1006 4.11 -31.09 13.12
N VAL A 1007 4.42 -29.78 13.10
CA VAL A 1007 3.39 -28.72 13.15
C VAL A 1007 2.45 -28.82 11.95
N GLY A 1008 3.01 -28.97 10.75
CA GLY A 1008 2.24 -29.10 9.53
C GLY A 1008 1.28 -30.29 9.54
N GLU A 1009 1.71 -31.44 10.06
CA GLU A 1009 0.87 -32.62 10.23
C GLU A 1009 -0.30 -32.35 11.21
N MET A 1010 -0.03 -31.69 12.34
CA MET A 1010 -1.06 -31.34 13.34
C MET A 1010 -2.17 -30.44 12.76
N VAL A 1011 -1.79 -29.48 11.91
CA VAL A 1011 -2.74 -28.55 11.27
C VAL A 1011 -3.29 -29.05 9.92
N GLY A 1012 -2.77 -30.15 9.38
CA GLY A 1012 -3.23 -30.77 8.14
C GLY A 1012 -2.67 -30.16 6.85
N ILE A 1013 -1.43 -29.64 6.89
CA ILE A 1013 -0.68 -29.17 5.72
C ILE A 1013 0.13 -30.36 5.14
N PRO A 1014 0.05 -30.62 3.81
CA PRO A 1014 0.84 -31.69 3.19
C PRO A 1014 2.35 -31.46 3.38
N PRO A 1015 3.16 -32.52 3.52
CA PRO A 1015 4.61 -32.39 3.70
C PRO A 1015 5.29 -31.67 2.53
N ASP A 1016 4.78 -31.85 1.31
CA ASP A 1016 5.28 -31.18 0.10
C ASP A 1016 5.10 -29.65 0.11
N ASN A 1017 4.17 -29.16 0.95
CA ASN A 1017 3.82 -27.75 1.08
C ASN A 1017 4.51 -27.06 2.28
N ILE A 1018 5.55 -27.68 2.84
CA ILE A 1018 6.27 -27.18 4.02
C ILE A 1018 7.70 -26.87 3.62
N ILE A 1019 8.11 -25.61 3.82
CA ILE A 1019 9.48 -25.16 3.60
C ILE A 1019 10.06 -24.75 4.96
N ALA A 1020 10.99 -25.55 5.47
CA ALA A 1020 11.60 -25.39 6.79
C ALA A 1020 13.08 -24.96 6.72
N GLY A 1021 13.65 -24.54 7.86
CA GLY A 1021 15.04 -24.10 7.97
C GLY A 1021 15.37 -22.83 7.19
N VAL A 1022 14.39 -21.94 6.98
CA VAL A 1022 14.54 -20.74 6.15
C VAL A 1022 14.96 -19.53 7.00
N LEU A 1023 16.06 -18.89 6.63
CA LEU A 1023 16.51 -17.64 7.25
C LEU A 1023 15.56 -16.48 6.89
N PRO A 1024 15.44 -15.43 7.73
CA PRO A 1024 14.57 -14.28 7.44
C PRO A 1024 14.78 -13.66 6.05
N GLU A 1025 16.02 -13.46 5.63
CA GLU A 1025 16.39 -12.91 4.31
C GLU A 1025 15.94 -13.81 3.16
N GLN A 1026 15.98 -15.13 3.37
CA GLN A 1026 15.62 -16.13 2.36
C GLN A 1026 14.10 -16.31 2.22
N LYS A 1027 13.29 -15.83 3.18
CA LYS A 1027 11.82 -15.97 3.11
C LYS A 1027 11.25 -15.30 1.87
N ALA A 1028 11.74 -14.10 1.54
CA ALA A 1028 11.32 -13.37 0.33
C ALA A 1028 11.64 -14.14 -0.95
N GLU A 1029 12.84 -14.73 -1.04
CA GLU A 1029 13.24 -15.56 -2.19
C GLU A 1029 12.36 -16.81 -2.34
N LYS A 1030 11.99 -17.46 -1.23
CA LYS A 1030 11.09 -18.63 -1.26
C LYS A 1030 9.68 -18.25 -1.71
N VAL A 1031 9.18 -17.08 -1.33
CA VAL A 1031 7.90 -16.56 -1.86
C VAL A 1031 8.00 -16.32 -3.38
N GLN A 1032 9.10 -15.72 -3.87
CA GLN A 1032 9.31 -15.56 -5.33
C GLN A 1032 9.42 -16.88 -6.06
N TYR A 1033 10.10 -17.86 -5.44
CA TYR A 1033 10.19 -19.21 -5.98
C TYR A 1033 8.79 -19.83 -6.15
N LEU A 1034 7.92 -19.70 -5.15
CA LEU A 1034 6.54 -20.18 -5.24
C LEU A 1034 5.74 -19.43 -6.31
N GLN A 1035 5.89 -18.11 -6.42
CA GLN A 1035 5.24 -17.32 -7.47
C GLN A 1035 5.64 -17.76 -8.88
N LYS A 1036 6.91 -18.17 -9.10
CA LYS A 1036 7.40 -18.62 -10.41
C LYS A 1036 7.04 -20.08 -10.71
N THR A 1037 7.05 -20.93 -9.70
CA THR A 1037 6.95 -22.39 -9.87
C THR A 1037 5.51 -22.89 -9.83
N LEU A 1038 4.64 -22.27 -9.03
CA LEU A 1038 3.25 -22.70 -8.91
C LEU A 1038 2.43 -22.24 -10.12
N GLN A 1039 1.78 -23.21 -10.77
CA GLN A 1039 0.81 -22.97 -11.83
C GLN A 1039 -0.61 -22.85 -11.26
N LYS A 1040 -1.47 -22.09 -11.95
CA LYS A 1040 -2.87 -21.93 -11.53
C LYS A 1040 -3.60 -23.28 -11.48
N PRO A 1041 -4.30 -23.63 -10.39
CA PRO A 1041 -5.10 -24.84 -10.33
C PRO A 1041 -6.30 -24.78 -11.31
N PRO A 1042 -6.73 -25.91 -11.92
CA PRO A 1042 -7.85 -25.93 -12.87
C PRO A 1042 -9.17 -25.59 -12.18
N ARG A 1043 -9.70 -24.39 -12.44
CA ARG A 1043 -11.02 -23.96 -11.95
C ARG A 1043 -12.12 -24.34 -12.94
N SER A 1044 -13.12 -25.11 -12.49
CA SER A 1044 -14.33 -25.40 -13.28
C SER A 1044 -15.18 -24.14 -13.43
N SER A 1045 -15.13 -23.48 -14.58
CA SER A 1045 -16.06 -22.40 -14.92
C SER A 1045 -17.35 -22.99 -15.51
N TRP A 1046 -18.50 -22.64 -14.93
CA TRP A 1046 -19.82 -23.03 -15.46
C TRP A 1046 -20.08 -22.50 -16.89
N PHE A 1047 -19.38 -21.44 -17.30
CA PHE A 1047 -19.55 -20.80 -18.61
C PHE A 1047 -18.54 -21.21 -19.69
N ARG A 1048 -17.52 -22.03 -19.37
CA ARG A 1048 -16.51 -22.46 -20.36
C ARG A 1048 -16.29 -23.96 -20.31
N ARG A 1049 -17.03 -24.66 -21.17
CA ARG A 1049 -16.85 -26.09 -21.48
C ARG A 1049 -15.70 -26.23 -22.49
N GLY A 1050 -14.48 -25.94 -22.06
CA GLY A 1050 -13.27 -26.06 -22.87
C GLY A 1050 -12.01 -25.92 -22.02
N LYS A 1051 -11.08 -26.88 -22.16
CA LYS A 1051 -9.73 -26.83 -21.58
C LYS A 1051 -8.94 -25.71 -22.27
N GLU A 1052 -8.92 -24.51 -21.71
CA GLU A 1052 -7.91 -23.51 -22.07
C GLU A 1052 -6.55 -23.92 -21.45
N PRO A 1053 -5.42 -23.67 -22.14
CA PRO A 1053 -4.10 -23.90 -21.58
C PRO A 1053 -3.86 -22.92 -20.41
N GLN A 1054 -3.52 -23.45 -19.23
CA GLN A 1054 -3.28 -22.65 -18.03
C GLN A 1054 -1.88 -22.03 -18.05
N SER A 1055 -1.65 -21.02 -18.88
CA SER A 1055 -0.37 -20.31 -18.98
C SER A 1055 -0.32 -19.09 -18.04
N GLY A 1056 -0.48 -19.30 -16.73
CA GLY A 1056 -0.44 -18.19 -15.77
C GLY A 1056 0.19 -18.58 -14.44
N ARG A 1057 1.03 -17.69 -13.90
CA ARG A 1057 1.60 -17.79 -12.56
C ARG A 1057 0.50 -17.82 -11.49
N ALA A 1058 0.68 -18.61 -10.44
CA ALA A 1058 -0.20 -18.60 -9.28
C ALA A 1058 -0.07 -17.27 -8.51
N ILE A 1059 -1.18 -16.78 -7.96
CA ILE A 1059 -1.18 -15.62 -7.07
C ILE A 1059 -0.93 -16.09 -5.64
N VAL A 1060 0.15 -15.60 -5.03
CA VAL A 1060 0.63 -16.05 -3.72
C VAL A 1060 0.43 -14.95 -2.68
N ALA A 1061 -0.32 -15.26 -1.62
CA ALA A 1061 -0.36 -14.45 -0.41
C ALA A 1061 0.67 -14.93 0.61
N MET A 1062 1.25 -14.00 1.35
CA MET A 1062 2.04 -14.28 2.56
C MET A 1062 1.27 -13.78 3.77
N VAL A 1063 1.15 -14.60 4.81
CA VAL A 1063 0.57 -14.24 6.12
C VAL A 1063 1.67 -14.30 7.17
N GLY A 1064 1.87 -13.21 7.89
CA GLY A 1064 2.89 -13.11 8.93
C GLY A 1064 2.58 -12.02 9.96
N ASP A 1065 3.30 -12.04 11.07
CA ASP A 1065 3.19 -11.09 12.17
C ASP A 1065 4.56 -10.52 12.60
N GLY A 1066 5.66 -11.19 12.23
CA GLY A 1066 6.99 -10.81 12.68
C GLY A 1066 7.68 -9.73 11.83
N ILE A 1067 8.63 -9.02 12.45
CA ILE A 1067 9.62 -8.18 11.75
C ILE A 1067 10.39 -8.98 10.67
N ASN A 1068 10.58 -10.28 10.92
CA ASN A 1068 11.28 -11.20 10.04
C ASN A 1068 10.51 -11.51 8.75
N ASP A 1069 9.21 -11.21 8.71
CA ASP A 1069 8.33 -11.54 7.59
C ASP A 1069 8.04 -10.34 6.69
N SER A 1070 8.39 -9.12 7.12
CA SER A 1070 8.17 -7.88 6.36
C SER A 1070 8.73 -7.93 4.92
N PRO A 1071 9.96 -8.44 4.67
CA PRO A 1071 10.45 -8.59 3.30
C PRO A 1071 9.60 -9.56 2.48
N ALA A 1072 9.16 -10.67 3.08
CA ALA A 1072 8.33 -11.67 2.40
C ALA A 1072 6.91 -11.16 2.14
N LEU A 1073 6.34 -10.39 3.06
CA LEU A 1073 5.03 -9.72 2.93
C LEU A 1073 5.01 -8.72 1.78
N THR A 1074 6.11 -7.97 1.60
CA THR A 1074 6.24 -6.95 0.54
C THR A 1074 6.40 -7.58 -0.84
N VAL A 1075 7.05 -8.75 -0.92
CA VAL A 1075 7.33 -9.46 -2.17
C VAL A 1075 6.17 -10.34 -2.63
N ALA A 1076 5.31 -10.77 -1.71
CA ALA A 1076 4.10 -11.51 -2.03
C ALA A 1076 3.17 -10.69 -2.95
N ASP A 1077 2.33 -11.38 -3.73
CA ASP A 1077 1.30 -10.67 -4.52
C ASP A 1077 0.23 -10.07 -3.60
N VAL A 1078 0.04 -10.66 -2.42
CA VAL A 1078 -0.82 -10.11 -1.37
C VAL A 1078 -0.14 -10.33 -0.02
N GLY A 1079 0.34 -9.26 0.60
CA GLY A 1079 0.86 -9.29 1.97
C GLY A 1079 -0.28 -9.17 2.98
N ILE A 1080 -0.37 -10.08 3.96
CA ILE A 1080 -1.38 -10.06 5.02
C ILE A 1080 -0.69 -10.07 6.39
N ALA A 1081 -0.84 -8.99 7.15
CA ALA A 1081 -0.37 -8.91 8.51
C ALA A 1081 -1.47 -9.29 9.51
N ILE A 1082 -1.10 -10.01 10.57
CA ILE A 1082 -1.96 -10.25 11.73
C ILE A 1082 -1.73 -9.15 12.77
N GLY A 1083 -2.78 -8.71 13.46
CA GLY A 1083 -2.79 -7.50 14.29
C GLY A 1083 -1.97 -7.58 15.59
N SER A 1084 -1.52 -8.78 15.99
CA SER A 1084 -0.48 -8.95 17.01
C SER A 1084 0.93 -8.67 16.50
N GLY A 1085 1.07 -8.44 15.20
CA GLY A 1085 2.35 -8.30 14.52
C GLY A 1085 3.00 -6.94 14.73
N SER A 1086 4.31 -6.91 14.49
CA SER A 1086 5.12 -5.70 14.60
C SER A 1086 4.67 -4.58 13.64
N ASP A 1087 4.91 -3.32 14.01
CA ASP A 1087 4.64 -2.14 13.17
C ASP A 1087 5.26 -2.25 11.76
N ILE A 1088 6.40 -2.93 11.66
CA ILE A 1088 7.09 -3.19 10.39
C ILE A 1088 6.29 -4.18 9.52
N ALA A 1089 5.72 -5.23 10.11
CA ALA A 1089 4.86 -6.17 9.39
C ALA A 1089 3.56 -5.49 8.93
N ILE A 1090 2.93 -4.69 9.80
CA ILE A 1090 1.72 -3.92 9.51
C ILE A 1090 1.97 -2.91 8.36
N SER A 1091 3.11 -2.21 8.38
CA SER A 1091 3.44 -1.25 7.33
C SER A 1091 3.78 -1.91 5.99
N SER A 1092 4.23 -3.16 5.99
CA SER A 1092 4.61 -3.92 4.80
C SER A 1092 3.44 -4.65 4.12
N ALA A 1093 2.35 -4.91 4.83
CA ALA A 1093 1.23 -5.70 4.34
C ALA A 1093 0.15 -4.86 3.63
N GLU A 1094 -0.55 -5.49 2.69
CA GLU A 1094 -1.68 -4.89 1.97
C GLU A 1094 -3.01 -5.06 2.70
N PHE A 1095 -3.16 -6.14 3.46
CA PHE A 1095 -4.25 -6.35 4.39
C PHE A 1095 -3.71 -6.46 5.80
N VAL A 1096 -4.36 -5.78 6.73
CA VAL A 1096 -4.05 -5.88 8.15
C VAL A 1096 -5.29 -6.41 8.87
N LEU A 1097 -5.17 -7.58 9.46
CA LEU A 1097 -6.22 -8.19 10.27
C LEU A 1097 -6.08 -7.63 11.68
N VAL A 1098 -7.04 -6.83 12.16
CA VAL A 1098 -6.93 -6.25 13.51
C VAL A 1098 -7.16 -7.30 14.59
N SER A 1099 -7.96 -8.32 14.28
CA SER A 1099 -8.08 -9.52 15.12
C SER A 1099 -6.91 -10.47 14.89
N SER A 1100 -6.48 -11.12 15.97
CA SER A 1100 -5.46 -12.17 15.92
C SER A 1100 -5.99 -13.51 15.39
N GLY A 1101 -7.31 -13.65 15.26
CA GLY A 1101 -7.96 -14.87 14.79
C GLY A 1101 -7.77 -15.13 13.28
N LEU A 1102 -7.32 -16.35 12.94
CA LEU A 1102 -7.12 -16.77 11.55
C LEU A 1102 -8.43 -16.84 10.74
N THR A 1103 -9.59 -16.91 11.41
CA THR A 1103 -10.91 -16.94 10.76
C THR A 1103 -11.17 -15.72 9.88
N SER A 1104 -10.56 -14.58 10.19
CA SER A 1104 -10.68 -13.34 9.43
C SER A 1104 -10.13 -13.47 8.00
N LEU A 1105 -9.19 -14.39 7.76
CA LEU A 1105 -8.71 -14.73 6.41
C LEU A 1105 -9.81 -15.34 5.54
N LEU A 1106 -10.70 -16.16 6.12
CA LEU A 1106 -11.83 -16.73 5.37
C LEU A 1106 -12.79 -15.62 4.92
N THR A 1107 -13.08 -14.71 5.84
CA THR A 1107 -13.91 -13.52 5.59
C THR A 1107 -13.31 -12.64 4.51
N LEU A 1108 -11.99 -12.38 4.56
CA LEU A 1108 -11.25 -11.61 3.56
C LEU A 1108 -11.40 -12.20 2.16
N ILE A 1109 -11.18 -13.50 2.00
CA ILE A 1109 -11.24 -14.16 0.68
C ILE A 1109 -12.67 -14.19 0.15
N ASP A 1110 -13.65 -14.55 0.99
CA ASP A 1110 -15.05 -14.59 0.59
C ASP A 1110 -15.57 -13.20 0.21
N LEU A 1111 -15.18 -12.18 0.97
CA LEU A 1111 -15.52 -10.78 0.70
C LEU A 1111 -14.89 -10.30 -0.60
N SER A 1112 -13.59 -10.52 -0.79
CA SER A 1112 -12.86 -10.11 -2.01
C SER A 1112 -13.47 -10.74 -3.27
N ARG A 1113 -13.80 -12.05 -3.21
CA ARG A 1113 -14.51 -12.74 -4.30
C ARG A 1113 -15.91 -12.19 -4.54
N LEU A 1114 -16.66 -11.87 -3.49
CA LEU A 1114 -18.00 -11.29 -3.62
C LEU A 1114 -17.96 -9.91 -4.30
N VAL A 1115 -17.05 -9.04 -3.85
CA VAL A 1115 -16.84 -7.69 -4.41
C VAL A 1115 -16.50 -7.80 -5.89
N PHE A 1116 -15.53 -8.64 -6.27
CA PHE A 1116 -15.14 -8.79 -7.68
C PHE A 1116 -16.22 -9.44 -8.56
N ARG A 1117 -17.00 -10.38 -8.02
CA ARG A 1117 -18.15 -10.93 -8.73
C ARG A 1117 -19.21 -9.85 -8.98
N ARG A 1118 -19.44 -8.96 -8.01
CA ARG A 1118 -20.37 -7.83 -8.15
C ARG A 1118 -19.87 -6.82 -9.20
N ILE A 1119 -18.58 -6.52 -9.20
CA ILE A 1119 -17.94 -5.66 -10.20
C ILE A 1119 -18.17 -6.23 -11.60
N LYS A 1120 -17.83 -7.50 -11.84
CA LYS A 1120 -18.03 -8.18 -13.13
C LYS A 1120 -19.50 -8.20 -13.56
N PHE A 1121 -20.41 -8.46 -12.63
CA PHE A 1121 -21.85 -8.44 -12.89
C PHE A 1121 -22.33 -7.05 -13.31
N ASN A 1122 -21.94 -6.01 -12.58
CA ASN A 1122 -22.32 -4.62 -12.87
C ASN A 1122 -21.76 -4.15 -14.23
N PHE A 1123 -20.51 -4.51 -14.54
CA PHE A 1123 -19.92 -4.25 -15.86
C PHE A 1123 -20.68 -4.97 -16.98
N GLY A 1124 -20.94 -6.27 -16.81
CA GLY A 1124 -21.70 -7.06 -17.78
C GLY A 1124 -23.09 -6.50 -18.01
N TRP A 1125 -23.80 -6.11 -16.94
CA TRP A 1125 -25.12 -5.50 -17.01
C TRP A 1125 -25.12 -4.16 -17.76
N ALA A 1126 -24.16 -3.28 -17.46
CA ALA A 1126 -24.04 -1.99 -18.14
C ALA A 1126 -23.73 -2.16 -19.64
N LEU A 1127 -22.91 -3.16 -19.99
CA LEU A 1127 -22.62 -3.49 -21.39
C LEU A 1127 -23.85 -4.06 -22.12
N VAL A 1128 -24.55 -5.02 -21.50
CA VAL A 1128 -25.78 -5.62 -22.08
C VAL A 1128 -26.83 -4.55 -22.34
N TYR A 1129 -27.05 -3.65 -21.37
CA TYR A 1129 -27.95 -2.52 -21.53
C TYR A 1129 -27.57 -1.67 -22.76
N ASN A 1130 -26.30 -1.25 -22.89
CA ASN A 1130 -25.85 -0.45 -24.03
C ASN A 1130 -25.94 -1.20 -25.37
N CYS A 1131 -25.58 -2.48 -25.41
CA CYS A 1131 -25.65 -3.31 -26.62
C CYS A 1131 -27.08 -3.49 -27.13
N VAL A 1132 -28.08 -3.53 -26.23
CA VAL A 1132 -29.49 -3.63 -26.62
C VAL A 1132 -30.07 -2.26 -26.94
N ALA A 1133 -29.75 -1.23 -26.16
CA ALA A 1133 -30.37 0.08 -26.27
C ALA A 1133 -29.88 0.90 -27.47
N VAL A 1134 -28.61 0.76 -27.89
CA VAL A 1134 -28.06 1.50 -29.04
C VAL A 1134 -28.75 1.12 -30.36
N PRO A 1135 -28.93 -0.16 -30.73
CA PRO A 1135 -29.68 -0.53 -31.93
C PRO A 1135 -31.13 -0.06 -31.92
N VAL A 1136 -31.76 -0.06 -30.74
CA VAL A 1136 -33.13 0.45 -30.56
C VAL A 1136 -33.17 1.97 -30.80
N ALA A 1137 -32.18 2.71 -30.31
CA ALA A 1137 -32.05 4.15 -30.53
C ALA A 1137 -31.70 4.53 -31.98
N ALA A 1138 -30.89 3.72 -32.66
CA ALA A 1138 -30.54 3.89 -34.08
C ALA A 1138 -31.70 3.57 -35.04
N GLY A 1139 -32.89 3.26 -34.52
CA GLY A 1139 -34.07 3.02 -35.36
C GLY A 1139 -34.05 1.69 -36.11
N VAL A 1140 -33.22 0.71 -35.73
CA VAL A 1140 -33.19 -0.62 -36.39
C VAL A 1140 -34.57 -1.30 -36.35
N PHE A 1141 -35.33 -1.07 -35.28
CA PHE A 1141 -36.69 -1.59 -35.10
C PHE A 1141 -37.80 -0.65 -35.60
N TYR A 1142 -37.46 0.48 -36.22
CA TYR A 1142 -38.42 1.43 -36.77
C TYR A 1142 -39.40 0.81 -37.80
N PRO A 1143 -38.99 -0.17 -38.64
CA PRO A 1143 -39.93 -0.84 -39.55
C PRO A 1143 -41.04 -1.64 -38.84
N ILE A 1144 -40.89 -1.96 -37.56
CA ILE A 1144 -41.90 -2.69 -36.78
C ILE A 1144 -42.95 -1.70 -36.29
N VAL A 1145 -44.21 -1.96 -36.64
CA VAL A 1145 -45.37 -1.17 -36.20
C VAL A 1145 -46.04 -1.88 -35.03
N SER A 1146 -46.18 -1.17 -33.90
CA SER A 1146 -46.90 -1.66 -32.72
C SER A 1146 -47.97 -0.64 -32.34
N ASN A 1147 -49.23 -1.07 -32.25
CA ASN A 1147 -50.38 -0.18 -31.94
C ASN A 1147 -50.52 1.04 -32.87
N GLY A 1148 -50.17 0.91 -34.15
CA GLY A 1148 -50.32 1.99 -35.15
C GLY A 1148 -49.21 3.04 -35.14
N THR A 1149 -48.17 2.90 -34.31
CA THR A 1149 -46.98 3.76 -34.30
C THR A 1149 -45.71 2.95 -34.55
N HIS A 1150 -44.73 3.57 -35.19
CA HIS A 1150 -43.40 2.98 -35.38
C HIS A 1150 -42.65 2.88 -34.05
N VAL A 1151 -41.97 1.77 -33.80
CA VAL A 1151 -41.13 1.61 -32.60
C VAL A 1151 -39.90 2.51 -32.73
N ARG A 1152 -39.86 3.58 -31.93
CA ARG A 1152 -38.72 4.50 -31.84
C ARG A 1152 -38.41 4.83 -30.38
N LEU A 1153 -37.14 5.09 -30.09
CA LEU A 1153 -36.71 5.57 -28.78
C LEU A 1153 -36.43 7.06 -28.86
N ASP A 1154 -37.37 7.88 -28.36
CA ASP A 1154 -37.17 9.33 -28.30
C ASP A 1154 -36.02 9.68 -27.33
N PRO A 1155 -35.29 10.79 -27.57
CA PRO A 1155 -34.15 11.19 -26.73
C PRO A 1155 -34.47 11.31 -25.24
N ILE A 1156 -35.70 11.68 -24.89
CA ILE A 1156 -36.18 11.77 -23.51
C ILE A 1156 -36.18 10.38 -22.86
N TRP A 1157 -36.76 9.38 -23.52
CA TRP A 1157 -36.81 8.02 -23.01
C TRP A 1157 -35.42 7.36 -22.99
N ALA A 1158 -34.57 7.67 -23.97
CA ALA A 1158 -33.16 7.28 -23.95
C ALA A 1158 -32.42 7.82 -22.71
N SER A 1159 -32.67 9.08 -22.33
CA SER A 1159 -32.04 9.71 -21.16
C SER A 1159 -32.50 9.10 -19.83
N LEU A 1160 -33.79 8.79 -19.72
CA LEU A 1160 -34.35 8.12 -18.53
C LEU A 1160 -33.81 6.69 -18.41
N ALA A 1161 -33.79 5.93 -19.50
CA ALA A 1161 -33.28 4.57 -19.51
C ALA A 1161 -31.80 4.52 -19.06
N MET A 1162 -31.00 5.48 -19.50
CA MET A 1162 -29.59 5.62 -19.12
C MET A 1162 -29.41 5.98 -17.63
N ALA A 1163 -30.25 6.87 -17.09
CA ALA A 1163 -30.27 7.17 -15.66
C ALA A 1163 -30.64 5.92 -14.83
N LEU A 1164 -31.65 5.16 -15.25
CA LEU A 1164 -32.07 3.92 -14.59
C LEU A 1164 -30.99 2.83 -14.64
N SER A 1165 -30.25 2.73 -15.76
CA SER A 1165 -29.10 1.84 -15.88
C SER A 1165 -28.02 2.16 -14.84
N SER A 1166 -27.67 3.43 -14.67
CA SER A 1166 -26.69 3.86 -13.66
C SER A 1166 -27.16 3.62 -12.22
N VAL A 1167 -28.44 3.91 -11.92
CA VAL A 1167 -29.05 3.62 -10.62
C VAL A 1167 -29.03 2.13 -10.31
N SER A 1168 -29.30 1.27 -11.29
CA SER A 1168 -29.29 -0.18 -11.09
C SER A 1168 -27.92 -0.71 -10.65
N VAL A 1169 -26.83 -0.17 -11.21
CA VAL A 1169 -25.45 -0.50 -10.82
C VAL A 1169 -25.12 -0.05 -9.39
N ILE A 1170 -25.56 1.15 -9.01
CA ILE A 1170 -25.38 1.68 -7.65
C ILE A 1170 -26.16 0.83 -6.63
N CYS A 1171 -27.44 0.57 -6.90
CA CYS A 1171 -28.29 -0.26 -6.05
C CYS A 1171 -27.71 -1.69 -5.89
N SER A 1172 -27.25 -2.30 -6.99
CA SER A 1172 -26.59 -3.60 -6.98
C SER A 1172 -25.35 -3.62 -6.07
N SER A 1173 -24.57 -2.54 -6.06
CA SER A 1173 -23.38 -2.41 -5.20
C SER A 1173 -23.74 -2.20 -3.72
N LEU A 1174 -24.75 -1.36 -3.44
CA LEU A 1174 -25.24 -1.11 -2.08
C LEU A 1174 -25.90 -2.34 -1.46
N LEU A 1175 -26.53 -3.19 -2.28
CA LEU A 1175 -27.15 -4.44 -1.85
C LEU A 1175 -26.17 -5.40 -1.18
N MET A 1176 -24.85 -5.27 -1.40
CA MET A 1176 -23.82 -6.04 -0.68
C MET A 1176 -23.86 -5.81 0.84
N ARG A 1177 -24.35 -4.64 1.31
CA ARG A 1177 -24.52 -4.34 2.75
C ARG A 1177 -25.68 -5.10 3.39
N THR A 1178 -26.64 -5.59 2.60
CA THR A 1178 -27.78 -6.32 3.14
C THR A 1178 -27.35 -7.71 3.63
N ARG A 1179 -28.14 -8.33 4.51
CA ARG A 1179 -27.90 -9.71 4.97
C ARG A 1179 -28.66 -10.76 4.13
N LEU A 1180 -29.19 -10.35 2.96
CA LEU A 1180 -29.99 -11.22 2.11
C LEU A 1180 -29.12 -12.33 1.50
N PRO A 1181 -29.57 -13.59 1.51
CA PRO A 1181 -28.82 -14.69 0.91
C PRO A 1181 -28.60 -14.44 -0.59
N LEU A 1182 -27.44 -14.85 -1.12
CA LEU A 1182 -26.97 -14.67 -2.50
C LEU A 1182 -26.64 -13.22 -2.93
N VAL A 1183 -27.31 -12.23 -2.34
CA VAL A 1183 -27.21 -10.82 -2.74
C VAL A 1183 -26.27 -10.03 -1.83
N GLY A 1184 -26.40 -10.25 -0.53
CA GLY A 1184 -25.68 -9.57 0.53
C GLY A 1184 -24.50 -10.37 1.07
N PHE A 1185 -23.57 -9.70 1.74
CA PHE A 1185 -22.49 -10.38 2.44
C PHE A 1185 -22.97 -10.92 3.79
N ARG A 1186 -22.62 -12.17 4.08
CA ARG A 1186 -22.81 -12.78 5.39
C ARG A 1186 -21.53 -13.54 5.72
N ALA A 1187 -20.80 -13.05 6.72
CA ALA A 1187 -19.72 -13.82 7.31
C ALA A 1187 -20.31 -15.14 7.82
N LYS A 1188 -19.86 -16.27 7.25
CA LYS A 1188 -20.15 -17.59 7.82
C LYS A 1188 -19.29 -17.68 9.08
N LYS A 1189 -19.95 -17.62 10.24
CA LYS A 1189 -19.30 -17.88 11.53
C LYS A 1189 -18.78 -19.30 11.59
#